data_AF-A0A165XLV9-F1
#
_entry.id   AF-A0A165XLV9-F1
#
_cell.length_a   1.000
_cell.length_b   1.000
_cell.length_c   1.000
_cell.angle_alpha   90.00
_cell.angle_beta   90.00
_cell.angle_gamma   90.00
#
_symmetry.space_group_name_H-M   'P 1'
#
loop_
_entity.id
_entity.type
_entity.pdbx_description
1 polymer ?
#
loop_
_entity_poly.entity_id
_entity_poly.type
_entity_poly.pdbx_seq_one_letter_code
_entity_poly.pdbx_strand_id
1 'polypeptide(L)'
;MPFDPNNLPEWNAPGVEPPKSKKDSGWGIQEKPPADWFNWFFNRTYNALKSLFTNAQHKEEKGQPNGYASLDGNGKVPSSQLNITKSQVGLGNVDNVKQASKTEFDAHANDTIRHVTQADKDRWNAMLPASNYTAADVLNKIKTVDGSGSGLDADTIDGKHFSDIQADAQAKATTAGQNAINWAKSYGLSANKILAADTDLNTIVETGFYYTNNAINRPSGIEADGNGFLLVQKHESDANYVSQIYIPYRENVVFTRTRKAGSWTSWKQLETTAGAQEKVDAHAADSEKHITAAERNAWNNKFDSSEVVTSAAANKVLKLNASGKLPASITGNADGNAATATKLQTARTLSLSGDVTGSASFDGSANANISATLANSGVTPGTYPKVTVDAKGRVTGGQSLSASDIPNLDWSKITSGKPTTLSGYGITDAIPASQKGAANGVASLDGNTKVPTAQLPAASTSAAGIAQLNDATNSTSTTQAATANAVKKAFDRAVSAENNAKSYTDTEVGEAMLALSLHAGSGGDAHPAVTSSMAGFMTPEQKAKLDGIAAGAEVNQAAFSRVRVGQNVVTARGKTDELELIPGSGITLTPVDLTDKRLIHIQVKDDFILQPLPMNGLWVGSMYLQASQTVTPSKPLSQCRNGWVLVWSDYDPGVGANDADFHVTLIPKKYGEVYAGKIFFAMVPVYATASTVDYVIKKLYIYNDRIVGHDDNMSGNDGNNAFDVVLRNIWEW
;
A
#
# COMPACT_ATOMS: atom_id res chain seq x y z
N MET A 1 66.82 -12.08 8.40
CA MET A 1 68.29 -12.27 8.33
C MET A 1 68.80 -11.22 7.36
N PRO A 2 69.70 -10.30 7.73
CA PRO A 2 70.16 -9.26 6.81
C PRO A 2 71.22 -9.87 5.90
N PHE A 3 70.80 -10.30 4.73
CA PHE A 3 71.72 -10.62 3.65
C PHE A 3 71.76 -9.38 2.75
N ASP A 4 72.91 -8.72 2.69
CA ASP A 4 73.12 -7.59 1.79
C ASP A 4 73.12 -8.11 0.34
N PRO A 5 72.11 -7.77 -0.48
CA PRO A 5 72.02 -8.26 -1.86
C PRO A 5 73.18 -7.78 -2.73
N ASN A 6 73.90 -6.73 -2.31
CA ASN A 6 75.02 -6.16 -3.05
C ASN A 6 76.36 -6.88 -2.81
N ASN A 7 76.41 -7.89 -1.92
CA ASN A 7 77.67 -8.51 -1.48
C ASN A 7 77.65 -10.04 -1.54
N LEU A 8 76.77 -10.63 -2.37
CA LEU A 8 76.78 -12.07 -2.63
C LEU A 8 77.92 -12.42 -3.60
N PRO A 9 78.66 -13.52 -3.37
CA PRO A 9 79.63 -14.00 -4.34
C PRO A 9 78.95 -14.34 -5.68
N GLU A 10 79.27 -13.60 -6.72
CA GLU A 10 78.75 -13.85 -8.07
C GLU A 10 79.56 -14.96 -8.76
N TRP A 11 79.00 -16.17 -8.82
CA TRP A 11 79.61 -17.31 -9.49
C TRP A 11 78.89 -17.58 -10.81
N ASN A 12 79.35 -16.95 -11.89
CA ASN A 12 78.70 -17.02 -13.20
C ASN A 12 79.21 -18.17 -14.09
N ALA A 13 80.26 -18.89 -13.68
CA ALA A 13 80.78 -20.04 -14.43
C ALA A 13 79.89 -21.28 -14.24
N PRO A 14 79.22 -21.81 -15.28
CA PRO A 14 78.22 -22.88 -15.12
C PRO A 14 78.81 -24.22 -14.67
N GLY A 15 80.09 -24.47 -14.95
CA GLY A 15 80.79 -25.69 -14.58
C GLY A 15 80.20 -26.98 -15.18
N VAL A 16 80.66 -28.13 -14.67
CA VAL A 16 80.17 -29.47 -15.03
C VAL A 16 79.74 -30.20 -13.77
N GLU A 17 78.59 -30.88 -13.81
CA GLU A 17 78.08 -31.63 -12.65
C GLU A 17 79.01 -32.81 -12.27
N PRO A 18 79.41 -32.96 -10.99
CA PRO A 18 80.17 -34.13 -10.57
C PRO A 18 79.36 -35.42 -10.79
N PRO A 19 80.00 -36.54 -11.19
CA PRO A 19 79.34 -37.83 -11.34
C PRO A 19 78.72 -38.28 -10.01
N LYS A 20 77.63 -39.05 -10.08
CA LYS A 20 76.84 -39.48 -8.90
C LYS A 20 77.69 -40.17 -7.84
N SER A 21 78.68 -40.98 -8.24
CA SER A 21 79.60 -41.63 -7.31
C SER A 21 80.30 -40.63 -6.39
N LYS A 22 80.76 -39.48 -6.89
CA LYS A 22 81.43 -38.43 -6.09
C LYS A 22 80.46 -37.61 -5.24
N LYS A 23 79.22 -37.42 -5.68
CA LYS A 23 78.18 -36.78 -4.88
C LYS A 23 77.73 -37.66 -3.70
N ASP A 24 77.71 -38.98 -3.88
CA ASP A 24 77.23 -39.92 -2.86
C ASP A 24 78.32 -40.33 -1.85
N SER A 25 79.57 -40.51 -2.30
CA SER A 25 80.66 -41.07 -1.47
C SER A 25 81.76 -40.08 -1.07
N GLY A 26 81.68 -38.82 -1.52
CA GLY A 26 82.66 -37.80 -1.21
C GLY A 26 84.01 -37.99 -1.91
N TRP A 27 85.03 -37.28 -1.44
CA TRP A 27 86.36 -37.24 -2.04
C TRP A 27 87.30 -38.22 -1.35
N GLY A 28 88.11 -38.95 -2.13
CA GLY A 28 89.16 -39.78 -1.58
C GLY A 28 90.27 -38.95 -0.93
N ILE A 29 90.99 -39.54 0.02
CA ILE A 29 92.20 -38.93 0.61
C ILE A 29 93.20 -38.67 -0.54
N GLN A 30 93.61 -37.40 -0.71
CA GLN A 30 94.47 -36.85 -1.79
C GLN A 30 93.80 -36.54 -3.15
N GLU A 31 92.51 -36.80 -3.33
CA GLU A 31 91.82 -36.42 -4.57
C GLU A 31 91.52 -34.92 -4.60
N LYS A 32 91.88 -34.24 -5.70
CA LYS A 32 91.57 -32.82 -5.90
C LYS A 32 90.39 -32.69 -6.86
N PRO A 33 89.26 -32.08 -6.45
CA PRO A 33 88.12 -31.92 -7.36
C PRO A 33 88.50 -30.98 -8.52
N PRO A 34 88.12 -31.30 -9.77
CA PRO A 34 88.23 -30.40 -10.91
C PRO A 34 87.57 -29.04 -10.64
N ALA A 35 88.18 -27.97 -11.16
CA ALA A 35 87.64 -26.61 -11.03
C ALA A 35 86.22 -26.47 -11.59
N ASP A 36 85.90 -27.18 -12.68
CA ASP A 36 84.55 -27.16 -13.28
C ASP A 36 83.47 -27.71 -12.37
N TRP A 37 83.82 -28.61 -11.45
CA TRP A 37 82.87 -29.20 -10.50
C TRP A 37 82.58 -28.24 -9.35
N PHE A 38 83.60 -27.50 -8.89
CA PHE A 38 83.40 -26.39 -7.96
C PHE A 38 82.60 -25.26 -8.60
N ASN A 39 82.92 -24.89 -9.85
CA ASN A 39 82.16 -23.90 -10.62
C ASN A 39 80.67 -24.27 -10.67
N TRP A 40 80.34 -25.54 -10.96
CA TRP A 40 78.96 -26.02 -10.99
C TRP A 40 78.25 -25.90 -9.65
N PHE A 41 78.91 -26.32 -8.56
CA PHE A 41 78.32 -26.25 -7.23
C PHE A 41 78.05 -24.80 -6.80
N PHE A 42 79.03 -23.91 -6.97
CA PHE A 42 78.89 -22.51 -6.58
C PHE A 42 77.93 -21.74 -7.48
N ASN A 43 77.91 -21.99 -8.80
CA ASN A 43 76.95 -21.37 -9.71
C ASN A 43 75.50 -21.80 -9.44
N ARG A 44 75.27 -23.08 -9.18
CA ARG A 44 73.93 -23.58 -8.82
C ARG A 44 73.46 -23.00 -7.48
N THR A 45 74.37 -22.88 -6.52
CA THR A 45 74.09 -22.23 -5.23
C THR A 45 73.78 -20.75 -5.41
N TYR A 46 74.56 -20.02 -6.22
CA TYR A 46 74.31 -18.61 -6.56
C TYR A 46 72.94 -18.42 -7.24
N ASN A 47 72.61 -19.22 -8.24
CA ASN A 47 71.32 -19.13 -8.95
C ASN A 47 70.12 -19.46 -8.05
N ALA A 48 70.26 -20.44 -7.15
CA ALA A 48 69.23 -20.76 -6.16
C ALA A 48 69.01 -19.60 -5.19
N LEU A 49 70.08 -18.99 -4.67
CA LEU A 49 70.01 -17.81 -3.82
C LEU A 49 69.39 -16.61 -4.56
N LYS A 50 69.83 -16.33 -5.79
CA LYS A 50 69.27 -15.25 -6.63
C LYS A 50 67.77 -15.42 -6.89
N SER A 51 67.32 -16.64 -7.18
CA SER A 51 65.90 -16.93 -7.37
C SER A 51 65.09 -16.71 -6.09
N LEU A 52 65.63 -17.13 -4.94
CA LEU A 52 65.01 -16.88 -3.64
C LEU A 52 64.91 -15.37 -3.36
N PHE A 53 65.94 -14.57 -3.65
CA PHE A 53 65.88 -13.11 -3.50
C PHE A 53 64.90 -12.43 -4.44
N THR A 54 64.82 -12.88 -5.70
CA THR A 54 64.01 -12.18 -6.70
C THR A 54 62.52 -12.50 -6.57
N ASN A 55 62.18 -13.70 -6.07
CA ASN A 55 60.81 -14.21 -6.07
C ASN A 55 60.21 -14.44 -4.68
N ALA A 56 60.99 -14.36 -3.59
CA ALA A 56 60.44 -14.47 -2.25
C ALA A 56 59.85 -13.14 -1.77
N GLN A 57 58.69 -13.20 -1.13
CA GLN A 57 58.12 -12.06 -0.41
C GLN A 57 58.86 -11.89 0.93
N HIS A 58 59.36 -10.68 1.19
CA HIS A 58 60.18 -10.40 2.37
C HIS A 58 59.30 -10.11 3.59
N LYS A 59 59.62 -10.70 4.75
CA LYS A 59 58.85 -10.50 5.99
C LYS A 59 58.79 -9.04 6.43
N GLU A 60 59.80 -8.25 6.09
CA GLU A 60 59.82 -6.80 6.34
C GLU A 60 58.83 -6.00 5.49
N GLU A 61 58.32 -6.54 4.37
CA GLU A 61 57.30 -5.89 3.53
C GLU A 61 55.88 -6.13 4.07
N LYS A 62 55.72 -7.03 5.05
CA LYS A 62 54.45 -7.30 5.70
C LYS A 62 54.03 -6.09 6.53
N GLY A 63 52.97 -5.42 6.08
CA GLY A 63 52.42 -4.25 6.77
C GLY A 63 53.11 -2.93 6.50
N GLN A 64 53.96 -2.86 5.46
CA GLN A 64 54.61 -1.63 5.00
C GLN A 64 53.93 -1.06 3.74
N PRO A 65 54.12 0.24 3.43
CA PRO A 65 53.70 0.81 2.16
C PRO A 65 54.29 0.04 0.97
N ASN A 66 53.48 -0.26 -0.06
CA ASN A 66 53.84 -1.04 -1.26
C ASN A 66 54.19 -2.53 -1.05
N GLY A 67 53.97 -3.07 0.14
CA GLY A 67 54.09 -4.50 0.43
C GLY A 67 52.75 -5.24 0.43
N TYR A 68 52.56 -6.16 1.37
CA TYR A 68 51.34 -6.95 1.52
C TYR A 68 50.73 -6.78 2.92
N ALA A 69 49.40 -6.90 3.03
CA ALA A 69 48.67 -6.64 4.27
C ALA A 69 49.03 -7.66 5.37
N SER A 70 49.15 -7.19 6.63
CA SER A 70 49.25 -8.09 7.78
C SER A 70 47.88 -8.72 8.05
N LEU A 71 47.85 -9.93 8.60
CA LEU A 71 46.64 -10.56 9.13
C LEU A 71 46.80 -10.77 10.64
N ASP A 72 45.72 -10.57 11.40
CA ASP A 72 45.61 -10.85 12.83
C ASP A 72 45.43 -12.36 13.12
N GLY A 73 45.28 -12.73 14.40
CA GLY A 73 45.11 -14.12 14.84
C GLY A 73 43.87 -14.83 14.28
N ASN A 74 42.96 -14.08 13.62
CA ASN A 74 41.74 -14.59 13.01
C ASN A 74 41.80 -14.51 11.47
N GLY A 75 42.96 -14.17 10.89
CA GLY A 75 43.15 -14.10 9.45
C GLY A 75 42.56 -12.84 8.79
N LYS A 76 42.33 -11.74 9.54
CA LYS A 76 41.80 -10.47 9.00
C LYS A 76 42.85 -9.35 9.04
N VAL A 77 42.74 -8.36 8.15
CA VAL A 77 43.66 -7.20 8.16
C VAL A 77 43.42 -6.34 9.42
N PRO A 78 44.44 -6.08 10.27
CA PRO A 78 44.28 -5.27 11.47
C PRO A 78 43.78 -3.86 11.17
N SER A 79 42.91 -3.33 12.02
CA SER A 79 42.34 -1.98 11.88
C SER A 79 43.37 -0.86 11.82
N SER A 80 44.55 -1.05 12.44
CA SER A 80 45.67 -0.10 12.37
C SER A 80 46.28 0.07 10.97
N GLN A 81 46.05 -0.88 10.06
CA GLN A 81 46.45 -0.81 8.64
C GLN A 81 45.30 -0.37 7.72
N LEU A 82 44.07 -0.38 8.24
CA LEU A 82 42.87 0.13 7.59
C LEU A 82 42.68 1.58 8.06
N ASN A 83 43.47 2.51 7.53
CA ASN A 83 43.44 3.92 7.94
C ASN A 83 42.17 4.62 7.41
N ILE A 84 41.01 4.14 7.84
CA ILE A 84 39.68 4.58 7.45
C ILE A 84 39.21 5.61 8.49
N THR A 85 39.29 6.88 8.12
CA THR A 85 38.77 7.99 8.92
C THR A 85 37.24 8.01 8.89
N LYS A 86 36.60 8.56 9.92
CA LYS A 86 35.14 8.80 9.93
C LYS A 86 34.68 9.48 8.64
N SER A 87 35.49 10.39 8.09
CA SER A 87 35.23 11.08 6.82
C SER A 87 35.16 10.11 5.62
N GLN A 88 36.06 9.13 5.53
CA GLN A 88 36.14 8.18 4.40
C GLN A 88 34.98 7.17 4.35
N VAL A 89 34.28 6.93 5.47
CA VAL A 89 33.05 6.11 5.52
C VAL A 89 31.78 6.96 5.63
N GLY A 90 31.87 8.28 5.40
CA GLY A 90 30.72 9.17 5.45
C GLY A 90 30.19 9.47 6.86
N LEU A 91 30.91 9.08 7.91
CA LEU A 91 30.58 9.31 9.32
C LEU A 91 31.34 10.50 9.94
N GLY A 92 32.01 11.33 9.11
CA GLY A 92 32.86 12.44 9.56
C GLY A 92 32.16 13.48 10.42
N ASN A 93 30.84 13.62 10.26
CA ASN A 93 29.99 14.55 11.00
C ASN A 93 29.21 13.86 12.14
N VAL A 94 29.48 12.57 12.42
CA VAL A 94 28.84 11.82 13.50
C VAL A 94 29.65 11.99 14.78
N ASP A 95 29.15 12.87 15.65
CA ASP A 95 29.55 12.93 17.06
C ASP A 95 29.20 11.60 17.74
N ASN A 96 30.09 11.05 18.56
CA ASN A 96 29.88 9.76 19.25
C ASN A 96 28.68 9.75 20.21
N VAL A 97 27.99 10.87 20.39
CA VAL A 97 26.97 11.08 21.41
C VAL A 97 25.74 11.76 20.80
N LYS A 98 24.93 11.02 20.04
CA LYS A 98 23.49 11.30 19.83
C LYS A 98 22.63 10.03 19.63
N GLN A 99 23.06 8.88 20.14
CA GLN A 99 22.12 7.83 20.51
C GLN A 99 21.68 8.10 21.95
N ALA A 100 20.39 7.94 22.22
CA ALA A 100 19.84 8.00 23.57
C ALA A 100 20.74 7.20 24.52
N SER A 101 21.12 7.80 25.65
CA SER A 101 21.92 7.15 26.68
C SER A 101 21.28 5.83 27.10
N LYS A 102 22.07 4.88 27.60
CA LYS A 102 21.53 3.64 28.17
C LYS A 102 20.43 3.92 29.20
N THR A 103 20.54 5.04 29.92
CA THR A 103 19.51 5.53 30.84
C THR A 103 18.21 5.88 30.13
N GLU A 104 18.24 6.59 29.00
CA GLU A 104 17.05 6.92 28.22
C GLU A 104 16.44 5.69 27.50
N PHE A 105 17.28 4.73 27.08
CA PHE A 105 16.83 3.46 26.50
C PHE A 105 16.22 2.53 27.56
N ASP A 106 16.85 2.41 28.73
CA ASP A 106 16.30 1.63 29.84
C ASP A 106 15.05 2.32 30.41
N ALA A 107 15.00 3.65 30.42
CA ALA A 107 13.77 4.40 30.72
C ALA A 107 12.68 4.13 29.68
N HIS A 108 13.02 3.82 28.42
CA HIS A 108 12.04 3.33 27.43
C HIS A 108 11.61 1.90 27.66
N ALA A 109 12.55 1.00 27.90
CA ALA A 109 12.28 -0.42 28.11
C ALA A 109 11.48 -0.68 29.40
N ASN A 110 11.63 0.17 30.41
CA ASN A 110 10.95 0.07 31.71
C ASN A 110 9.70 0.94 31.83
N ASP A 111 9.30 1.64 30.76
CA ASP A 111 8.09 2.44 30.74
C ASP A 111 6.87 1.59 30.36
N THR A 112 6.02 1.34 31.35
CA THR A 112 4.80 0.54 31.21
C THR A 112 3.62 1.31 30.59
N ILE A 113 3.83 2.56 30.16
CA ILE A 113 2.78 3.51 29.70
C ILE A 113 3.03 4.01 28.26
N ARG A 114 4.10 3.59 27.58
CA ARG A 114 4.50 4.22 26.30
C ARG A 114 3.66 3.84 25.06
N HIS A 115 2.85 2.79 25.11
CA HIS A 115 1.99 2.35 23.99
C HIS A 115 0.49 2.53 24.23
N VAL A 116 0.09 2.89 25.44
CA VAL A 116 -1.30 3.15 25.81
C VAL A 116 -1.33 4.09 27.01
N THR A 117 -2.12 5.15 26.90
CA THR A 117 -2.20 6.16 27.97
C THR A 117 -2.92 5.59 29.20
N GLN A 118 -2.73 6.19 30.37
CA GLN A 118 -3.54 5.83 31.55
C GLN A 118 -5.03 6.00 31.25
N ALA A 119 -5.41 7.01 30.45
CA ALA A 119 -6.77 7.18 29.97
C ALA A 119 -7.25 6.02 29.07
N ASP A 120 -6.40 5.41 28.25
CA ASP A 120 -6.76 4.21 27.48
C ASP A 120 -6.98 2.99 28.38
N LYS A 121 -6.12 2.81 29.39
CA LYS A 121 -6.26 1.73 30.39
C LYS A 121 -7.51 1.92 31.23
N ASP A 122 -7.78 3.15 31.67
CA ASP A 122 -8.98 3.51 32.41
C ASP A 122 -10.24 3.30 31.54
N ARG A 123 -10.17 3.63 30.24
CA ARG A 123 -11.25 3.35 29.28
C ARG A 123 -11.49 1.85 29.14
N TRP A 124 -10.46 1.03 28.95
CA TRP A 124 -10.60 -0.43 28.82
C TRP A 124 -11.09 -1.10 30.11
N ASN A 125 -10.57 -0.70 31.26
CA ASN A 125 -11.04 -1.19 32.56
C ASN A 125 -12.49 -0.77 32.84
N ALA A 126 -12.95 0.35 32.24
CA ALA A 126 -14.34 0.79 32.29
C ALA A 126 -15.26 0.17 31.22
N MET A 127 -14.75 -0.65 30.28
CA MET A 127 -15.59 -1.30 29.25
C MET A 127 -16.45 -2.45 29.82
N LEU A 128 -16.05 -3.04 30.96
CA LEU A 128 -16.85 -3.99 31.72
C LEU A 128 -16.67 -3.73 33.23
N PRO A 129 -17.25 -2.64 33.77
CA PRO A 129 -17.11 -2.32 35.18
C PRO A 129 -17.76 -3.41 36.02
N ALA A 130 -17.03 -3.99 36.98
CA ALA A 130 -17.57 -4.98 37.91
C ALA A 130 -18.76 -4.45 38.75
N SER A 131 -18.92 -3.13 38.82
CA SER A 131 -20.08 -2.45 39.43
C SER A 131 -21.36 -2.53 38.59
N ASN A 132 -21.23 -2.76 37.27
CA ASN A 132 -22.32 -2.74 36.30
C ASN A 132 -22.58 -4.12 35.67
N TYR A 133 -21.60 -5.02 35.73
CA TYR A 133 -21.69 -6.41 35.29
C TYR A 133 -21.06 -7.32 36.34
N THR A 134 -21.88 -8.19 36.92
CA THR A 134 -21.42 -9.30 37.75
C THR A 134 -20.96 -10.46 36.87
N ALA A 135 -20.21 -11.41 37.42
CA ALA A 135 -19.88 -12.66 36.72
C ALA A 135 -21.15 -13.41 36.25
N ALA A 136 -22.28 -13.23 36.96
CA ALA A 136 -23.58 -13.76 36.57
C ALA A 136 -24.20 -13.01 35.38
N ASP A 137 -24.00 -11.70 35.25
CA ASP A 137 -24.49 -10.92 34.10
C ASP A 137 -23.74 -11.27 32.81
N VAL A 138 -22.43 -11.51 32.92
CA VAL A 138 -21.60 -12.01 31.80
C VAL A 138 -22.02 -13.42 31.41
N LEU A 139 -22.21 -14.32 32.39
CA LEU A 139 -22.70 -15.68 32.17
C LEU A 139 -24.11 -15.68 31.53
N ASN A 140 -25.02 -14.82 31.98
CA ASN A 140 -26.36 -14.72 31.42
C ASN A 140 -26.35 -14.15 30.01
N LYS A 141 -25.51 -13.16 29.70
CA LYS A 141 -25.34 -12.68 28.31
C LYS A 141 -24.77 -13.75 27.38
N ILE A 142 -23.79 -14.51 27.85
CA ILE A 142 -23.22 -15.64 27.09
C ILE A 142 -24.28 -16.73 26.88
N LYS A 143 -25.08 -17.05 27.92
CA LYS A 143 -26.22 -17.97 27.84
C LYS A 143 -27.36 -17.45 26.94
N THR A 144 -27.54 -16.14 26.76
CA THR A 144 -28.57 -15.61 25.83
C THR A 144 -28.19 -15.71 24.35
N VAL A 145 -26.93 -16.01 24.04
CA VAL A 145 -26.52 -16.44 22.70
C VAL A 145 -26.79 -17.95 22.50
N ASP A 146 -27.11 -18.64 23.59
CA ASP A 146 -26.90 -20.07 23.77
C ASP A 146 -28.08 -20.69 24.58
N GLY A 147 -29.27 -20.77 23.99
CA GLY A 147 -30.43 -21.48 24.58
C GLY A 147 -30.24 -23.01 24.59
N SER A 148 -31.31 -23.80 24.49
CA SER A 148 -31.17 -24.94 23.57
C SER A 148 -30.94 -24.32 22.18
N GLY A 149 -29.73 -24.40 21.64
CA GLY A 149 -29.33 -23.75 20.38
C GLY A 149 -28.79 -22.30 20.52
N SER A 150 -27.70 -22.02 21.21
CA SER A 150 -26.63 -22.92 21.54
C SER A 150 -25.29 -22.36 21.05
N GLY A 151 -24.39 -23.29 20.74
CA GLY A 151 -23.17 -23.02 20.00
C GLY A 151 -21.90 -22.91 20.84
N LEU A 152 -21.97 -22.93 22.17
CA LEU A 152 -20.85 -23.34 23.04
C LEU A 152 -20.83 -24.87 23.22
N ASP A 153 -21.30 -25.59 22.20
CA ASP A 153 -21.42 -27.05 22.09
C ASP A 153 -20.06 -27.71 21.73
N ALA A 154 -19.02 -27.45 22.52
CA ALA A 154 -17.69 -27.99 22.21
C ALA A 154 -17.61 -29.53 22.35
N ASP A 155 -18.65 -30.20 22.86
CA ASP A 155 -18.61 -31.63 23.17
C ASP A 155 -19.87 -32.45 22.79
N THR A 156 -20.84 -31.91 22.04
CA THR A 156 -22.02 -32.70 21.60
C THR A 156 -22.39 -32.52 20.12
N ILE A 157 -22.61 -33.64 19.42
CA ILE A 157 -23.20 -33.68 18.07
C ILE A 157 -24.70 -33.92 18.25
N ASP A 158 -25.55 -33.05 17.69
CA ASP A 158 -27.02 -33.17 17.68
C ASP A 158 -27.64 -33.39 19.08
N GLY A 159 -27.09 -32.74 20.10
CA GLY A 159 -27.59 -32.80 21.48
C GLY A 159 -27.32 -34.13 22.20
N LYS A 160 -26.36 -34.93 21.71
CA LYS A 160 -25.91 -36.16 22.37
C LYS A 160 -24.41 -36.16 22.64
N HIS A 161 -24.04 -36.65 23.82
CA HIS A 161 -22.65 -36.73 24.27
C HIS A 161 -21.94 -37.92 23.62
N PHE A 162 -20.60 -37.89 23.51
CA PHE A 162 -19.83 -38.99 22.90
C PHE A 162 -20.10 -40.35 23.57
N SER A 163 -20.41 -40.36 24.87
CA SER A 163 -20.82 -41.58 25.59
C SER A 163 -22.10 -42.20 25.02
N ASP A 164 -23.02 -41.39 24.51
CA ASP A 164 -24.28 -41.85 23.93
C ASP A 164 -24.04 -42.50 22.56
N ILE A 165 -23.08 -41.97 21.80
CA ILE A 165 -22.62 -42.55 20.52
C ILE A 165 -21.91 -43.88 20.79
N GLN A 166 -21.07 -43.94 21.82
CA GLN A 166 -20.37 -45.17 22.20
C GLN A 166 -21.35 -46.26 22.66
N ALA A 167 -22.37 -45.90 23.44
CA ALA A 167 -23.41 -46.83 23.87
C ALA A 167 -24.24 -47.36 22.70
N ASP A 168 -24.66 -46.50 21.77
CA ASP A 168 -25.42 -46.90 20.57
C ASP A 168 -24.59 -47.79 19.63
N ALA A 169 -23.32 -47.43 19.40
CA ALA A 169 -22.40 -48.25 18.61
C ALA A 169 -22.17 -49.64 19.23
N GLN A 170 -22.01 -49.69 20.55
CA GLN A 170 -21.85 -50.96 21.27
C GLN A 170 -23.14 -51.81 21.23
N ALA A 171 -24.32 -51.19 21.34
CA ALA A 171 -25.59 -51.88 21.21
C ALA A 171 -25.75 -52.50 19.81
N LYS A 172 -25.47 -51.72 18.75
CA LYS A 172 -25.49 -52.20 17.35
C LYS A 172 -24.49 -53.34 17.11
N ALA A 173 -23.27 -53.23 17.64
CA ALA A 173 -22.26 -54.29 17.55
C ALA A 173 -22.71 -55.58 18.25
N THR A 174 -23.37 -55.45 19.40
CA THR A 174 -23.91 -56.58 20.16
C THR A 174 -25.04 -57.27 19.39
N THR A 175 -25.96 -56.51 18.80
CA THR A 175 -27.02 -57.04 17.94
C THR A 175 -26.44 -57.75 16.72
N ALA A 176 -25.44 -57.17 16.05
CA ALA A 176 -24.77 -57.79 14.91
C ALA A 176 -24.08 -59.11 15.28
N GLY A 177 -23.39 -59.14 16.42
CA GLY A 177 -22.79 -60.38 16.96
C GLY A 177 -23.83 -61.46 17.25
N GLN A 178 -24.96 -61.10 17.86
CA GLN A 178 -26.04 -62.04 18.14
C GLN A 178 -26.71 -62.57 16.86
N ASN A 179 -26.87 -61.73 15.85
CA ASN A 179 -27.39 -62.13 14.54
C ASN A 179 -26.45 -63.11 13.84
N ALA A 180 -25.13 -62.88 13.88
CA ALA A 180 -24.14 -63.79 13.33
C ALA A 180 -24.14 -65.16 14.04
N ILE A 181 -24.27 -65.18 15.36
CA ILE A 181 -24.43 -66.42 16.15
C ILE A 181 -25.71 -67.15 15.75
N ASN A 182 -26.83 -66.45 15.60
CA ASN A 182 -28.10 -67.04 15.21
C ASN A 182 -28.04 -67.61 13.77
N TRP A 183 -27.34 -66.93 12.86
CA TRP A 183 -27.08 -67.42 11.52
C TRP A 183 -26.26 -68.72 11.55
N ALA A 184 -25.16 -68.78 12.29
CA ALA A 184 -24.36 -70.02 12.43
C ALA A 184 -25.16 -71.18 13.04
N LYS A 185 -26.02 -70.91 14.04
CA LYS A 185 -26.95 -71.88 14.62
C LYS A 185 -27.90 -72.50 13.59
N SER A 186 -28.32 -71.73 12.57
CA SER A 186 -29.22 -72.23 11.52
C SER A 186 -28.60 -73.36 10.68
N TYR A 187 -27.27 -73.45 10.61
CA TYR A 187 -26.53 -74.54 9.96
C TYR A 187 -26.20 -75.71 10.89
N GLY A 188 -26.81 -75.75 12.09
CA GLY A 188 -26.65 -76.84 13.05
C GLY A 188 -25.32 -76.86 13.81
N LEU A 189 -24.54 -75.77 13.77
CA LEU A 189 -23.26 -75.62 14.48
C LEU A 189 -23.40 -75.28 15.97
N SER A 190 -24.51 -75.66 16.61
CA SER A 190 -24.77 -75.44 18.04
C SER A 190 -24.98 -76.74 18.80
N ALA A 191 -25.25 -76.66 20.11
CA ALA A 191 -25.50 -77.80 21.01
C ALA A 191 -26.18 -78.98 20.28
N ASN A 192 -25.53 -80.15 20.34
CA ASN A 192 -25.77 -81.33 19.49
C ASN A 192 -27.23 -81.50 19.04
N LYS A 193 -27.49 -81.37 17.74
CA LYS A 193 -28.80 -81.71 17.15
C LYS A 193 -28.95 -83.23 17.10
N ILE A 194 -29.33 -83.80 18.25
CA ILE A 194 -29.58 -85.24 18.41
C ILE A 194 -30.91 -85.57 17.75
N LEU A 195 -30.88 -86.44 16.74
CA LEU A 195 -32.08 -86.98 16.12
C LEU A 195 -32.78 -87.91 17.11
N ALA A 196 -34.11 -87.96 17.05
CA ALA A 196 -34.87 -88.93 17.82
C ALA A 196 -34.44 -90.36 17.48
N ALA A 197 -34.62 -91.29 18.41
CA ALA A 197 -34.40 -92.71 18.14
C ALA A 197 -35.20 -93.16 16.91
N ASP A 198 -34.65 -94.08 16.12
CA ASP A 198 -35.32 -94.68 14.94
C ASP A 198 -35.62 -93.67 13.82
N THR A 199 -34.98 -92.51 13.82
CA THR A 199 -35.14 -91.53 12.74
C THR A 199 -34.70 -92.11 11.41
N ASP A 200 -35.57 -92.05 10.39
CA ASP A 200 -35.23 -92.44 9.02
C ASP A 200 -34.31 -91.40 8.37
N LEU A 201 -33.07 -91.81 8.09
CA LEU A 201 -32.07 -90.93 7.49
C LEU A 201 -32.45 -90.45 6.09
N ASN A 202 -33.38 -91.11 5.40
CA ASN A 202 -33.89 -90.63 4.11
C ASN A 202 -34.68 -89.33 4.23
N THR A 203 -35.22 -89.03 5.41
CA THR A 203 -36.01 -87.83 5.69
C THR A 203 -35.15 -86.63 6.07
N ILE A 204 -33.88 -86.85 6.42
CA ILE A 204 -32.96 -85.78 6.85
C ILE A 204 -32.30 -85.14 5.63
N VAL A 205 -32.95 -84.10 5.13
CA VAL A 205 -32.54 -83.39 3.90
C VAL A 205 -32.00 -81.98 4.14
N GLU A 206 -32.17 -81.43 5.34
CA GLU A 206 -31.72 -80.08 5.67
C GLU A 206 -30.25 -80.06 6.08
N THR A 207 -29.51 -79.06 5.55
CA THR A 207 -28.09 -78.89 5.83
C THR A 207 -27.83 -78.82 7.34
N GLY A 208 -26.85 -79.58 7.81
CA GLY A 208 -26.40 -79.50 9.19
C GLY A 208 -25.63 -80.74 9.68
N PHE A 209 -25.23 -80.66 10.94
CA PHE A 209 -24.54 -81.71 11.67
C PHE A 209 -25.53 -82.33 12.67
N TYR A 210 -25.66 -83.66 12.61
CA TYR A 210 -26.63 -84.41 13.38
C TYR A 210 -25.94 -85.55 14.11
N TYR A 211 -26.42 -85.87 15.30
CA TYR A 211 -26.09 -87.12 15.98
C TYR A 211 -27.27 -88.08 15.83
N THR A 212 -27.02 -89.30 15.38
CA THR A 212 -28.06 -90.30 15.13
C THR A 212 -28.18 -91.26 16.31
N ASN A 213 -29.40 -91.71 16.57
CA ASN A 213 -29.70 -92.74 17.56
C ASN A 213 -30.58 -93.83 16.92
N ASN A 214 -30.08 -95.06 16.81
CA ASN A 214 -30.77 -96.19 16.17
C ASN A 214 -31.40 -95.90 14.80
N ALA A 215 -30.71 -95.13 13.96
CA ALA A 215 -31.34 -94.59 12.75
C ALA A 215 -31.77 -95.65 11.73
N ILE A 216 -32.90 -95.41 11.05
CA ILE A 216 -33.43 -96.24 9.96
C ILE A 216 -32.79 -95.80 8.63
N ASN A 217 -32.63 -96.73 7.67
CA ASN A 217 -31.97 -96.50 6.37
C ASN A 217 -30.52 -95.99 6.48
N ARG A 218 -29.84 -96.36 7.56
CA ARG A 218 -28.39 -96.20 7.75
C ARG A 218 -27.57 -97.20 6.89
N PRO A 219 -26.24 -97.03 6.76
CA PRO A 219 -25.39 -98.01 6.10
C PRO A 219 -25.53 -99.41 6.71
N SER A 220 -25.35 -100.46 5.90
CA SER A 220 -25.22 -101.84 6.37
C SER A 220 -23.77 -102.16 6.74
N GLY A 221 -23.54 -103.23 7.53
CA GLY A 221 -22.19 -103.62 7.95
C GLY A 221 -21.62 -102.83 9.14
N ILE A 222 -22.48 -102.09 9.84
CA ILE A 222 -22.20 -101.40 11.11
C ILE A 222 -23.10 -101.96 12.22
N GLU A 223 -22.74 -101.66 13.46
CA GLU A 223 -23.41 -102.07 14.69
C GLU A 223 -24.93 -101.82 14.66
N ALA A 224 -25.64 -102.68 15.38
CA ALA A 224 -27.10 -102.71 15.37
C ALA A 224 -27.74 -101.44 15.98
N ASP A 225 -27.00 -100.70 16.82
CA ASP A 225 -27.49 -99.52 17.52
C ASP A 225 -27.54 -98.24 16.66
N GLY A 226 -27.00 -98.27 15.43
CA GLY A 226 -27.16 -97.21 14.45
C GLY A 226 -26.74 -95.81 14.92
N ASN A 227 -25.83 -95.75 15.88
CA ASN A 227 -25.31 -94.51 16.45
C ASN A 227 -24.17 -93.97 15.60
N GLY A 228 -24.16 -92.67 15.35
CA GLY A 228 -23.15 -92.05 14.50
C GLY A 228 -23.37 -90.56 14.29
N PHE A 229 -22.40 -89.95 13.63
CA PHE A 229 -22.48 -88.57 13.19
C PHE A 229 -22.92 -88.54 11.73
N LEU A 230 -23.98 -87.78 11.46
CA LEU A 230 -24.50 -87.55 10.12
C LEU A 230 -24.26 -86.09 9.73
N LEU A 231 -23.52 -85.89 8.64
CA LEU A 231 -23.38 -84.61 7.99
C LEU A 231 -24.30 -84.59 6.77
N VAL A 232 -25.16 -83.58 6.70
CA VAL A 232 -26.07 -83.38 5.58
C VAL A 232 -25.75 -82.06 4.91
N GLN A 233 -25.61 -82.10 3.59
CA GLN A 233 -25.46 -80.90 2.78
C GLN A 233 -26.52 -80.91 1.68
N LYS A 234 -27.47 -79.98 1.79
CA LYS A 234 -28.49 -79.69 0.79
C LYS A 234 -27.90 -78.74 -0.25
N HIS A 235 -28.17 -78.99 -1.53
CA HIS A 235 -27.89 -78.00 -2.56
C HIS A 235 -28.83 -76.80 -2.41
N GLU A 236 -28.30 -75.56 -2.42
CA GLU A 236 -29.03 -74.34 -2.01
C GLU A 236 -30.38 -74.13 -2.72
N SER A 237 -30.53 -74.65 -3.93
CA SER A 237 -31.69 -74.41 -4.79
C SER A 237 -32.61 -75.63 -4.99
N ASP A 238 -32.30 -76.82 -4.47
CA ASP A 238 -33.14 -78.01 -4.72
C ASP A 238 -33.00 -79.10 -3.64
N ALA A 239 -34.09 -79.35 -2.90
CA ALA A 239 -34.17 -80.39 -1.87
C ALA A 239 -34.09 -81.83 -2.40
N ASN A 240 -34.12 -82.00 -3.73
CA ASN A 240 -33.94 -83.29 -4.39
C ASN A 240 -32.47 -83.70 -4.55
N TYR A 241 -31.54 -82.76 -4.27
CA TYR A 241 -30.09 -82.99 -4.29
C TYR A 241 -29.48 -82.75 -2.92
N VAL A 242 -29.19 -83.86 -2.23
CA VAL A 242 -28.65 -83.84 -0.86
C VAL A 242 -27.52 -84.85 -0.76
N SER A 243 -26.39 -84.45 -0.19
CA SER A 243 -25.30 -85.37 0.14
C SER A 243 -25.32 -85.69 1.63
N GLN A 244 -25.12 -86.96 1.96
CA GLN A 244 -24.97 -87.42 3.33
C GLN A 244 -23.63 -88.12 3.50
N ILE A 245 -22.95 -87.76 4.58
CA ILE A 245 -21.79 -88.48 5.09
C ILE A 245 -22.19 -89.03 6.45
N TYR A 246 -22.04 -90.33 6.61
CA TYR A 246 -22.33 -91.02 7.86
C TYR A 246 -21.04 -91.62 8.42
N ILE A 247 -20.71 -91.21 9.63
CA ILE A 247 -19.58 -91.69 10.39
C ILE A 247 -20.15 -92.45 11.59
N PRO A 248 -20.15 -93.79 11.57
CA PRO A 248 -20.64 -94.56 12.70
C PRO A 248 -19.80 -94.30 13.96
N TYR A 249 -20.40 -94.49 15.12
CA TYR A 249 -19.77 -94.15 16.40
C TYR A 249 -18.61 -95.09 16.77
N ARG A 250 -18.64 -96.37 16.35
CA ARG A 250 -17.67 -97.39 16.79
C ARG A 250 -16.69 -97.82 15.70
N GLU A 251 -17.11 -97.80 14.44
CA GLU A 251 -16.32 -98.30 13.33
C GLU A 251 -15.50 -97.18 12.70
N ASN A 252 -14.22 -97.46 12.44
CA ASN A 252 -13.32 -96.50 11.80
C ASN A 252 -13.49 -96.51 10.26
N VAL A 253 -14.72 -96.30 9.81
CA VAL A 253 -15.12 -96.27 8.40
C VAL A 253 -15.98 -95.04 8.15
N VAL A 254 -16.10 -94.64 6.89
CA VAL A 254 -16.96 -93.53 6.51
C VAL A 254 -17.83 -93.96 5.36
N PHE A 255 -19.13 -93.67 5.44
CA PHE A 255 -20.08 -93.95 4.38
C PHE A 255 -20.55 -92.65 3.75
N THR A 256 -20.75 -92.68 2.45
CA THR A 256 -21.33 -91.57 1.70
C THR A 256 -22.50 -92.05 0.88
N ARG A 257 -23.50 -91.19 0.70
CA ARG A 257 -24.53 -91.36 -0.31
C ARG A 257 -25.05 -90.01 -0.76
N THR A 258 -25.74 -90.01 -1.89
CA THR A 258 -26.35 -88.79 -2.43
C THR A 258 -27.79 -89.09 -2.80
N ARG A 259 -28.70 -88.18 -2.47
CA ARG A 259 -30.03 -88.09 -3.05
C ARG A 259 -29.91 -87.37 -4.38
N LYS A 260 -30.30 -88.00 -5.48
CA LYS A 260 -30.32 -87.39 -6.81
C LYS A 260 -31.74 -87.48 -7.36
N ALA A 261 -32.27 -86.34 -7.79
CA ALA A 261 -33.64 -86.24 -8.32
C ALA A 261 -34.71 -86.89 -7.41
N GLY A 262 -34.55 -86.77 -6.09
CA GLY A 262 -35.52 -87.25 -5.10
C GLY A 262 -35.30 -88.67 -4.58
N SER A 263 -34.41 -89.46 -5.21
CA SER A 263 -34.09 -90.84 -4.81
C SER A 263 -32.70 -90.96 -4.20
N TRP A 264 -32.57 -91.72 -3.11
CA TRP A 264 -31.28 -91.98 -2.47
C TRP A 264 -30.50 -93.07 -3.19
N THR A 265 -29.22 -92.82 -3.46
CA THR A 265 -28.29 -93.90 -3.79
C THR A 265 -28.07 -94.79 -2.57
N SER A 266 -27.68 -96.05 -2.81
CA SER A 266 -27.16 -96.91 -1.75
C SER A 266 -25.97 -96.26 -1.04
N TRP A 267 -25.78 -96.60 0.23
CA TRP A 267 -24.58 -96.21 0.97
C TRP A 267 -23.34 -96.84 0.37
N LYS A 268 -22.32 -96.03 0.14
CA LYS A 268 -21.01 -96.48 -0.31
C LYS A 268 -19.98 -96.22 0.78
N GLN A 269 -19.33 -97.28 1.24
CA GLN A 269 -18.19 -97.17 2.14
C GLN A 269 -16.99 -96.58 1.38
N LEU A 270 -16.30 -95.62 1.99
CA LEU A 270 -14.99 -95.17 1.53
C LEU A 270 -13.94 -96.22 1.90
N GLU A 271 -13.03 -96.49 0.97
CA GLU A 271 -12.00 -97.51 1.13
C GLU A 271 -11.11 -97.21 2.35
N THR A 272 -10.74 -98.26 3.10
CA THR A 272 -9.79 -98.15 4.21
C THR A 272 -8.42 -98.70 3.81
N THR A 273 -7.37 -98.34 4.53
CA THR A 273 -6.04 -98.92 4.32
C THR A 273 -6.05 -100.44 4.51
N ALA A 274 -6.81 -100.95 5.48
CA ALA A 274 -7.01 -102.37 5.70
C ALA A 274 -7.74 -103.03 4.51
N GLY A 275 -8.83 -102.43 4.01
CA GLY A 275 -9.57 -102.96 2.85
C GLY A 275 -8.76 -102.91 1.54
N ALA A 276 -7.90 -101.91 1.37
CA ALA A 276 -6.96 -101.85 0.25
C ALA A 276 -5.89 -102.96 0.36
N GLN A 277 -5.36 -103.22 1.56
CA GLN A 277 -4.36 -104.26 1.78
C GLN A 277 -4.93 -105.66 1.50
N GLU A 278 -6.14 -105.96 1.95
CA GLU A 278 -6.80 -107.24 1.64
C GLU A 278 -6.94 -107.46 0.13
N LYS A 279 -7.22 -106.40 -0.65
CA LYS A 279 -7.30 -106.48 -2.12
C LYS A 279 -5.95 -106.72 -2.78
N VAL A 280 -4.89 -106.09 -2.26
CA VAL A 280 -3.52 -106.31 -2.73
C VAL A 280 -3.06 -107.73 -2.41
N ASP A 281 -3.34 -108.22 -1.21
CA ASP A 281 -2.99 -109.57 -0.79
C ASP A 281 -3.73 -110.62 -1.64
N ALA A 282 -5.01 -110.38 -1.94
CA ALA A 282 -5.77 -111.22 -2.86
C ALA A 282 -5.22 -111.20 -4.30
N HIS A 283 -4.69 -110.06 -4.77
CA HIS A 283 -4.02 -109.98 -6.08
C HIS A 283 -2.67 -110.70 -6.08
N ALA A 284 -1.86 -110.53 -5.04
CA ALA A 284 -0.55 -111.16 -4.91
C ALA A 284 -0.64 -112.69 -4.80
N ALA A 285 -1.71 -113.21 -4.20
CA ALA A 285 -1.98 -114.64 -4.11
C ALA A 285 -2.44 -115.29 -5.43
N ASP A 286 -2.80 -114.49 -6.45
CA ASP A 286 -3.30 -114.98 -7.74
C ASP A 286 -2.15 -115.14 -8.76
N SER A 287 -1.53 -116.32 -8.75
CA SER A 287 -0.41 -116.64 -9.65
C SER A 287 -0.79 -116.88 -11.12
N GLU A 288 -2.09 -116.97 -11.43
CA GLU A 288 -2.59 -117.19 -12.80
C GLU A 288 -2.88 -115.88 -13.54
N LYS A 289 -3.17 -114.79 -12.83
CA LYS A 289 -3.45 -113.47 -13.44
C LYS A 289 -2.29 -112.85 -14.23
N HIS A 290 -1.03 -113.24 -13.99
CA HIS A 290 0.14 -112.58 -14.59
C HIS A 290 0.74 -113.30 -15.80
N ILE A 291 0.96 -114.62 -15.73
CA ILE A 291 1.33 -115.50 -16.85
C ILE A 291 0.86 -116.92 -16.53
N THR A 292 0.39 -117.64 -17.53
CA THR A 292 -0.03 -119.03 -17.35
C THR A 292 1.19 -119.93 -17.07
N ALA A 293 0.97 -121.07 -16.40
CA ALA A 293 2.02 -122.07 -16.19
C ALA A 293 2.63 -122.58 -17.52
N ALA A 294 1.83 -122.61 -18.59
CA ALA A 294 2.27 -123.00 -19.93
C ALA A 294 3.27 -122.00 -20.54
N GLU A 295 3.00 -120.69 -20.43
CA GLU A 295 3.88 -119.63 -20.95
C GLU A 295 5.23 -119.61 -20.23
N ARG A 296 5.22 -119.85 -18.91
CA ARG A 296 6.44 -119.92 -18.09
C ARG A 296 7.35 -121.09 -18.50
N ASN A 297 6.75 -122.25 -18.77
CA ASN A 297 7.49 -123.45 -19.18
C ASN A 297 8.05 -123.34 -20.61
N ALA A 298 7.34 -122.64 -21.51
CA ALA A 298 7.81 -122.41 -22.87
C ALA A 298 9.05 -121.49 -22.94
N TRP A 299 9.17 -120.51 -22.03
CA TRP A 299 10.31 -119.59 -22.02
C TRP A 299 11.59 -120.23 -21.47
N ASN A 300 11.47 -121.03 -20.41
CA ASN A 300 12.62 -121.69 -19.77
C ASN A 300 13.30 -122.76 -20.66
N ASN A 301 12.60 -123.29 -21.68
CA ASN A 301 13.10 -124.36 -22.54
C ASN A 301 13.68 -123.88 -23.89
N LYS A 302 13.89 -122.57 -24.10
CA LYS A 302 14.40 -122.01 -25.37
C LYS A 302 15.92 -122.06 -25.56
N PHE A 303 16.70 -122.57 -24.58
CA PHE A 303 18.15 -122.70 -24.69
C PHE A 303 18.59 -124.09 -24.22
N ASP A 304 19.08 -124.93 -25.14
CA ASP A 304 19.63 -126.24 -24.77
C ASP A 304 21.02 -126.06 -24.16
N SER A 305 21.19 -126.49 -22.92
CA SER A 305 22.47 -126.44 -22.21
C SER A 305 23.58 -127.27 -22.89
N SER A 306 23.22 -128.18 -23.80
CA SER A 306 24.14 -128.97 -24.62
C SER A 306 24.83 -128.17 -25.75
N GLU A 307 24.38 -126.95 -26.05
CA GLU A 307 24.94 -126.07 -27.09
C GLU A 307 26.06 -125.15 -26.55
N VAL A 308 26.35 -125.21 -25.24
CA VAL A 308 27.32 -124.35 -24.55
C VAL A 308 28.62 -125.12 -24.26
N VAL A 309 29.73 -124.69 -24.85
CA VAL A 309 31.05 -125.37 -24.78
C VAL A 309 32.14 -124.47 -24.16
N THR A 310 33.15 -125.06 -23.52
CA THR A 310 34.27 -124.34 -22.91
C THR A 310 35.49 -124.18 -23.83
N SER A 311 35.44 -124.77 -25.02
CA SER A 311 36.45 -124.67 -26.08
C SER A 311 35.79 -124.42 -27.43
N ALA A 312 36.50 -123.76 -28.36
CA ALA A 312 35.90 -123.32 -29.62
C ALA A 312 35.55 -124.52 -30.52
N ALA A 313 34.26 -124.67 -30.84
CA ALA A 313 33.74 -125.72 -31.70
C ALA A 313 32.69 -125.13 -32.65
N ALA A 314 32.62 -125.67 -33.87
CA ALA A 314 31.67 -125.20 -34.89
C ALA A 314 30.22 -125.39 -34.43
N ASN A 315 29.37 -124.40 -34.72
CA ASN A 315 27.94 -124.38 -34.40
C ASN A 315 27.59 -124.46 -32.90
N LYS A 316 28.58 -124.21 -32.01
CA LYS A 316 28.38 -124.15 -30.55
C LYS A 316 28.67 -122.75 -30.01
N VAL A 317 28.10 -122.43 -28.85
CA VAL A 317 28.30 -121.15 -28.16
C VAL A 317 29.39 -121.31 -27.09
N LEU A 318 30.40 -120.44 -27.11
CA LEU A 318 31.48 -120.44 -26.11
C LEU A 318 30.99 -119.92 -24.75
N LYS A 319 31.23 -120.69 -23.69
CA LYS A 319 30.99 -120.29 -22.30
C LYS A 319 32.09 -119.35 -21.83
N LEU A 320 31.71 -118.32 -21.09
CA LEU A 320 32.66 -117.50 -20.33
C LEU A 320 33.35 -118.36 -19.27
N ASN A 321 34.65 -118.15 -19.06
CA ASN A 321 35.41 -118.78 -18.00
C ASN A 321 35.04 -118.21 -16.61
N ALA A 322 35.65 -118.74 -15.55
CA ALA A 322 35.41 -118.31 -14.16
C ALA A 322 35.71 -116.81 -13.90
N SER A 323 36.41 -116.15 -14.81
CA SER A 323 36.74 -114.71 -14.74
C SER A 323 35.87 -113.86 -15.68
N GLY A 324 34.83 -114.44 -16.28
CA GLY A 324 33.90 -113.71 -17.16
C GLY A 324 34.51 -113.35 -18.53
N LYS A 325 35.52 -114.09 -19.01
CA LYS A 325 36.15 -113.89 -20.32
C LYS A 325 35.89 -115.07 -21.24
N LEU A 326 35.79 -114.82 -22.54
CA LEU A 326 35.80 -115.89 -23.53
C LEU A 326 37.20 -116.52 -23.55
N PRO A 327 37.33 -117.86 -23.53
CA PRO A 327 38.62 -118.55 -23.47
C PRO A 327 39.45 -118.47 -24.76
N ALA A 328 38.90 -117.90 -25.84
CA ALA A 328 39.61 -117.63 -27.10
C ALA A 328 39.00 -116.41 -27.81
N SER A 329 39.78 -115.76 -28.68
CA SER A 329 39.30 -114.67 -29.56
C SER A 329 38.41 -115.23 -30.67
N ILE A 330 37.25 -114.61 -30.91
CA ILE A 330 36.32 -114.98 -31.99
C ILE A 330 36.73 -114.39 -33.36
N THR A 331 37.73 -113.49 -33.41
CA THR A 331 38.16 -112.82 -34.65
C THR A 331 39.68 -112.79 -34.89
N GLY A 332 40.48 -113.46 -34.07
CA GLY A 332 41.93 -113.62 -34.27
C GLY A 332 42.73 -112.33 -34.15
N ASN A 333 42.80 -111.74 -32.95
CA ASN A 333 43.89 -110.80 -32.57
C ASN A 333 43.97 -110.61 -31.05
N ALA A 334 44.08 -111.70 -30.29
CA ALA A 334 44.36 -111.62 -28.86
C ALA A 334 45.86 -111.80 -28.64
N ASP A 335 46.59 -110.68 -28.63
CA ASP A 335 47.77 -110.39 -27.79
C ASP A 335 48.31 -108.98 -28.13
N GLY A 336 47.60 -107.95 -27.64
CA GLY A 336 48.21 -106.67 -27.28
C GLY A 336 48.81 -105.73 -28.34
N ASN A 337 48.78 -106.02 -29.65
CA ASN A 337 49.32 -105.09 -30.66
C ASN A 337 48.37 -104.87 -31.86
N ALA A 338 48.25 -103.62 -32.32
CA ALA A 338 47.54 -103.26 -33.55
C ALA A 338 48.39 -103.62 -34.78
N ALA A 339 47.79 -104.23 -35.81
CA ALA A 339 48.48 -104.78 -37.00
C ALA A 339 49.33 -103.76 -37.79
N THR A 340 49.21 -102.46 -37.55
CA THR A 340 49.98 -101.40 -38.21
C THR A 340 51.28 -101.00 -37.49
N ALA A 341 51.56 -101.49 -36.27
CA ALA A 341 52.67 -101.03 -35.42
C ALA A 341 53.96 -101.89 -35.49
N THR A 342 54.04 -102.93 -36.33
CA THR A 342 55.19 -103.86 -36.37
C THR A 342 56.55 -103.19 -36.58
N LYS A 343 56.61 -102.03 -37.26
CA LYS A 343 57.87 -101.29 -37.51
C LYS A 343 58.46 -100.60 -36.27
N LEU A 344 57.66 -100.37 -35.22
CA LEU A 344 58.11 -99.77 -33.96
C LEU A 344 58.59 -100.82 -32.94
N GLN A 345 58.50 -102.11 -33.26
CA GLN A 345 59.01 -103.20 -32.41
C GLN A 345 60.53 -103.12 -32.16
N THR A 346 61.27 -102.35 -32.98
CA THR A 346 62.65 -101.93 -32.71
C THR A 346 62.67 -100.43 -32.48
N ALA A 347 63.13 -100.01 -31.29
CA ALA A 347 63.15 -98.61 -30.89
C ALA A 347 63.94 -97.72 -31.86
N ARG A 348 63.41 -96.53 -32.14
CA ARG A 348 64.02 -95.54 -33.03
C ARG A 348 64.41 -94.30 -32.25
N THR A 349 65.58 -93.74 -32.53
CA THR A 349 66.01 -92.46 -31.97
C THR A 349 65.36 -91.32 -32.72
N LEU A 350 64.53 -90.55 -32.03
CA LEU A 350 63.98 -89.29 -32.50
C LEU A 350 64.86 -88.17 -31.94
N SER A 351 65.37 -87.25 -32.78
CA SER A 351 66.31 -86.19 -32.39
C SER A 351 65.88 -84.80 -32.86
N LEU A 352 66.20 -83.79 -32.05
CA LEU A 352 66.07 -82.36 -32.32
C LEU A 352 67.47 -81.77 -32.57
N SER A 353 67.60 -80.88 -33.56
CA SER A 353 68.86 -80.16 -33.88
C SER A 353 68.61 -78.68 -34.14
N GLY A 354 69.61 -77.83 -33.91
CA GLY A 354 69.51 -76.37 -34.01
C GLY A 354 69.59 -75.68 -32.64
N ASP A 355 68.79 -74.64 -32.42
CA ASP A 355 68.80 -73.83 -31.18
C ASP A 355 68.27 -74.58 -29.94
N VAL A 356 67.65 -75.73 -30.14
CA VAL A 356 67.28 -76.69 -29.09
C VAL A 356 67.83 -78.06 -29.49
N THR A 357 68.51 -78.72 -28.56
CA THR A 357 69.09 -80.05 -28.74
C THR A 357 68.47 -81.05 -27.78
N GLY A 358 68.13 -82.25 -28.26
CA GLY A 358 67.60 -83.34 -27.43
C GLY A 358 67.26 -84.56 -28.27
N SER A 359 67.22 -85.75 -27.66
CA SER A 359 66.81 -86.97 -28.34
C SER A 359 66.20 -87.99 -27.38
N ALA A 360 65.30 -88.84 -27.86
CA ALA A 360 64.76 -89.97 -27.11
C ALA A 360 64.58 -91.19 -28.01
N SER A 361 64.61 -92.37 -27.39
CA SER A 361 64.29 -93.64 -28.05
C SER A 361 62.79 -93.93 -27.91
N PHE A 362 62.12 -94.32 -28.99
CA PHE A 362 60.68 -94.62 -29.00
C PHE A 362 60.36 -95.90 -29.78
N ASP A 363 59.61 -96.80 -29.16
CA ASP A 363 59.11 -98.07 -29.73
C ASP A 363 57.59 -98.26 -29.56
N GLY A 364 56.89 -97.23 -29.06
CA GLY A 364 55.44 -97.28 -28.84
C GLY A 364 54.97 -98.04 -27.61
N SER A 365 55.88 -98.62 -26.81
CA SER A 365 55.52 -99.32 -25.56
C SER A 365 55.12 -98.39 -24.42
N ALA A 366 55.60 -97.14 -24.45
CA ALA A 366 55.28 -96.07 -23.53
C ALA A 366 55.51 -94.70 -24.18
N ASN A 367 55.05 -93.62 -23.54
CA ASN A 367 55.35 -92.26 -23.99
C ASN A 367 56.87 -91.99 -23.93
N ALA A 368 57.44 -91.38 -24.99
CA ALA A 368 58.81 -90.88 -24.99
C ALA A 368 58.83 -89.35 -24.87
N ASN A 369 59.54 -88.85 -23.86
CA ASN A 369 59.74 -87.41 -23.67
C ASN A 369 61.09 -87.00 -24.26
N ILE A 370 61.08 -86.05 -25.20
CA ILE A 370 62.29 -85.33 -25.63
C ILE A 370 62.29 -83.99 -24.93
N SER A 371 63.10 -83.86 -23.88
CA SER A 371 63.21 -82.61 -23.14
C SER A 371 63.92 -81.55 -23.98
N ALA A 372 63.16 -80.51 -24.36
CA ALA A 372 63.62 -79.33 -25.06
C ALA A 372 63.85 -78.20 -24.06
N THR A 373 65.08 -78.04 -23.58
CA THR A 373 65.41 -76.97 -22.63
C THR A 373 66.08 -75.82 -23.38
N LEU A 374 65.43 -74.66 -23.42
CA LEU A 374 66.08 -73.43 -23.87
C LEU A 374 67.06 -72.98 -22.78
N ALA A 375 68.31 -72.69 -23.15
CA ALA A 375 69.28 -72.16 -22.20
C ALA A 375 68.76 -70.85 -21.58
N ASN A 376 68.89 -70.69 -20.26
CA ASN A 376 68.53 -69.46 -19.57
C ASN A 376 69.25 -68.27 -20.23
N SER A 377 68.52 -67.20 -20.50
CA SER A 377 69.09 -66.00 -21.15
C SER A 377 70.09 -65.24 -20.26
N GLY A 378 70.20 -65.63 -18.99
CA GLY A 378 71.02 -64.97 -17.97
C GLY A 378 70.36 -63.73 -17.35
N VAL A 379 69.21 -63.30 -17.86
CA VAL A 379 68.47 -62.13 -17.37
C VAL A 379 67.41 -62.55 -16.37
N THR A 380 67.36 -61.88 -15.22
CA THR A 380 66.32 -62.10 -14.21
C THR A 380 64.94 -61.83 -14.82
N PRO A 381 63.93 -62.71 -14.67
CA PRO A 381 62.58 -62.48 -15.18
C PRO A 381 61.99 -61.16 -14.65
N GLY A 382 61.44 -60.32 -15.53
CA GLY A 382 60.85 -59.03 -15.16
C GLY A 382 60.51 -58.14 -16.36
N THR A 383 59.83 -57.02 -16.09
CA THR A 383 59.55 -55.97 -17.09
C THR A 383 60.71 -54.98 -17.12
N TYR A 384 61.27 -54.75 -18.30
CA TYR A 384 62.38 -53.81 -18.48
C TYR A 384 62.01 -52.76 -19.54
N PRO A 385 62.10 -51.45 -19.23
CA PRO A 385 61.90 -50.38 -20.21
C PRO A 385 63.05 -50.29 -21.24
N LYS A 386 64.18 -50.96 -20.96
CA LYS A 386 65.36 -51.01 -21.82
C LYS A 386 65.97 -52.41 -21.78
N VAL A 387 66.21 -53.00 -22.94
CA VAL A 387 66.78 -54.35 -23.09
C VAL A 387 67.99 -54.34 -24.02
N THR A 388 68.90 -55.27 -23.78
CA THR A 388 69.99 -55.62 -24.71
C THR A 388 69.71 -57.01 -25.26
N VAL A 389 69.93 -57.23 -26.57
CA VAL A 389 69.68 -58.52 -27.22
C VAL A 389 70.93 -59.09 -27.87
N ASP A 390 71.01 -60.43 -27.96
CA ASP A 390 72.03 -61.10 -28.77
C ASP A 390 71.70 -61.09 -30.27
N ALA A 391 72.61 -61.65 -31.08
CA ALA A 391 72.44 -61.74 -32.53
C ALA A 391 71.22 -62.58 -32.99
N LYS A 392 70.62 -63.36 -32.07
CA LYS A 392 69.40 -64.15 -32.31
C LYS A 392 68.15 -63.47 -31.71
N GLY A 393 68.28 -62.25 -31.18
CA GLY A 393 67.18 -61.48 -30.60
C GLY A 393 66.80 -61.87 -29.16
N ARG A 394 67.58 -62.71 -28.48
CA ARG A 394 67.29 -63.08 -27.08
C ARG A 394 67.79 -61.98 -26.15
N VAL A 395 67.00 -61.64 -25.14
CA VAL A 395 67.35 -60.59 -24.17
C VAL A 395 68.50 -61.06 -23.26
N THR A 396 69.63 -60.37 -23.30
CA THR A 396 70.86 -60.67 -22.53
C THR A 396 71.13 -59.67 -21.39
N GLY A 397 70.37 -58.58 -21.31
CA GLY A 397 70.40 -57.67 -20.17
C GLY A 397 69.16 -56.79 -20.13
N GLY A 398 68.69 -56.44 -18.92
CA GLY A 398 67.58 -55.52 -18.69
C GLY A 398 68.02 -54.38 -17.75
N GLN A 399 67.59 -53.15 -18.05
CA GLN A 399 67.91 -51.96 -17.25
C GLN A 399 66.66 -51.11 -17.01
N SER A 400 66.58 -50.44 -15.86
CA SER A 400 65.57 -49.41 -15.60
C SER A 400 65.86 -48.16 -16.44
N LEU A 401 64.81 -47.43 -16.80
CA LEU A 401 64.95 -46.14 -17.48
C LEU A 401 65.52 -45.14 -16.47
N SER A 402 66.63 -44.52 -16.81
CA SER A 402 67.22 -43.43 -16.04
C SER A 402 66.87 -42.09 -16.66
N ALA A 403 66.98 -41.01 -15.87
CA ALA A 403 66.76 -39.66 -16.40
C ALA A 403 67.68 -39.32 -17.59
N SER A 404 68.88 -39.90 -17.66
CA SER A 404 69.81 -39.74 -18.80
C SER A 404 69.39 -40.50 -20.07
N ASP A 405 68.53 -41.50 -19.96
CA ASP A 405 67.95 -42.18 -21.14
C ASP A 405 66.85 -41.34 -21.80
N ILE A 406 66.40 -40.26 -21.14
CA ILE A 406 65.41 -39.29 -21.66
C ILE A 406 66.19 -38.04 -22.12
N PRO A 407 66.37 -37.82 -23.45
CA PRO A 407 67.03 -36.62 -23.96
C PRO A 407 66.32 -35.34 -23.50
N ASN A 408 67.02 -34.20 -23.52
CA ASN A 408 66.41 -32.92 -23.17
C ASN A 408 65.22 -32.60 -24.11
N LEU A 409 64.02 -32.51 -23.53
CA LEU A 409 62.78 -32.28 -24.25
C LEU A 409 62.41 -30.79 -24.21
N ASP A 410 62.82 -30.05 -25.24
CA ASP A 410 62.31 -28.70 -25.45
C ASP A 410 60.78 -28.75 -25.62
N TRP A 411 60.08 -27.67 -25.23
CA TRP A 411 58.62 -27.62 -25.27
C TRP A 411 58.02 -27.83 -26.69
N SER A 412 58.84 -27.64 -27.73
CA SER A 412 58.51 -27.93 -29.12
C SER A 412 58.52 -29.43 -29.48
N LYS A 413 59.20 -30.27 -28.70
CA LYS A 413 59.30 -31.72 -28.91
C LYS A 413 58.14 -32.50 -28.27
N ILE A 414 57.30 -31.82 -27.47
CA ILE A 414 56.10 -32.39 -26.87
C ILE A 414 54.91 -32.08 -27.80
N THR A 415 54.61 -32.99 -28.72
CA THR A 415 53.59 -32.83 -29.76
C THR A 415 52.18 -33.25 -29.33
N SER A 416 52.05 -33.91 -28.18
CA SER A 416 50.78 -34.35 -27.59
C SER A 416 50.83 -34.24 -26.07
N GLY A 417 49.70 -33.96 -25.44
CA GLY A 417 49.61 -33.84 -23.97
C GLY A 417 50.12 -32.51 -23.40
N LYS A 418 50.39 -31.50 -24.25
CA LYS A 418 50.69 -30.15 -23.79
C LYS A 418 49.44 -29.56 -23.12
N PRO A 419 49.53 -29.11 -21.87
CA PRO A 419 48.45 -28.36 -21.25
C PRO A 419 48.04 -27.13 -22.07
N THR A 420 46.75 -26.98 -22.33
CA THR A 420 46.19 -25.77 -22.96
C THR A 420 45.33 -24.96 -21.99
N THR A 421 45.16 -25.46 -20.78
CA THR A 421 44.39 -24.84 -19.70
C THR A 421 45.29 -24.63 -18.48
N LEU A 422 44.96 -23.63 -17.67
CA LEU A 422 45.65 -23.34 -16.41
C LEU A 422 45.71 -24.58 -15.50
N SER A 423 44.62 -25.36 -15.44
CA SER A 423 44.55 -26.63 -14.72
C SER A 423 45.54 -27.67 -15.26
N GLY A 424 45.71 -27.76 -16.58
CA GLY A 424 46.69 -28.68 -17.16
C GLY A 424 48.14 -28.29 -16.83
N TYR A 425 48.42 -26.98 -16.65
CA TYR A 425 49.73 -26.50 -16.21
C TYR A 425 49.94 -26.66 -14.69
N GLY A 426 48.94 -27.13 -13.94
CA GLY A 426 48.99 -27.24 -12.48
C GLY A 426 48.85 -25.90 -11.75
N ILE A 427 48.36 -24.85 -12.43
CA ILE A 427 48.16 -23.52 -11.85
C ILE A 427 46.75 -23.48 -11.23
N THR A 428 46.67 -23.43 -9.90
CA THR A 428 45.41 -23.52 -9.13
C THR A 428 44.91 -22.19 -8.57
N ASP A 429 45.68 -21.11 -8.72
CA ASP A 429 45.42 -19.80 -8.13
C ASP A 429 45.26 -18.67 -9.17
N ALA A 430 45.16 -19.01 -10.45
CA ALA A 430 44.99 -18.04 -11.52
C ALA A 430 43.52 -17.61 -11.70
N ILE A 431 43.31 -16.32 -11.97
CA ILE A 431 42.01 -15.77 -12.37
C ILE A 431 41.85 -15.94 -13.90
N PRO A 432 40.84 -16.68 -14.39
CA PRO A 432 40.57 -16.80 -15.81
C PRO A 432 40.23 -15.44 -16.44
N ALA A 433 40.74 -15.18 -17.65
CA ALA A 433 40.47 -13.92 -18.36
C ALA A 433 38.96 -13.67 -18.58
N SER A 434 38.17 -14.74 -18.73
CA SER A 434 36.70 -14.67 -18.84
C SER A 434 36.00 -14.19 -17.57
N GLN A 435 36.65 -14.27 -16.41
CA GLN A 435 36.11 -13.77 -15.14
C GLN A 435 36.51 -12.31 -14.89
N LYS A 436 37.45 -11.73 -15.65
CA LYS A 436 37.87 -10.34 -15.46
C LYS A 436 36.81 -9.38 -16.03
N GLY A 437 36.14 -8.61 -15.17
CA GLY A 437 35.12 -7.63 -15.58
C GLY A 437 33.81 -8.24 -16.08
N ALA A 438 33.60 -9.55 -15.89
CA ALA A 438 32.37 -10.26 -16.24
C ALA A 438 31.42 -10.35 -15.04
N ALA A 439 30.13 -10.55 -15.31
CA ALA A 439 29.12 -10.82 -14.27
C ALA A 439 29.52 -12.07 -13.46
N ASN A 440 29.47 -11.96 -12.12
CA ASN A 440 29.93 -12.99 -11.17
C ASN A 440 31.43 -13.34 -11.24
N GLY A 441 32.24 -12.50 -11.87
CA GLY A 441 33.70 -12.62 -11.91
C GLY A 441 34.41 -11.71 -10.90
N VAL A 442 35.60 -11.24 -11.27
CA VAL A 442 36.40 -10.29 -10.48
C VAL A 442 36.41 -8.90 -11.13
N ALA A 443 36.32 -7.84 -10.33
CA ALA A 443 36.38 -6.46 -10.82
C ALA A 443 37.80 -6.10 -11.30
N SER A 444 37.89 -5.30 -12.36
CA SER A 444 39.18 -4.74 -12.80
C SER A 444 39.52 -3.49 -11.99
N LEU A 445 40.81 -3.19 -11.80
CA LEU A 445 41.26 -1.91 -11.25
C LEU A 445 41.67 -0.96 -12.39
N ASP A 446 41.36 0.33 -12.23
CA ASP A 446 41.86 1.41 -13.09
C ASP A 446 43.33 1.75 -12.79
N GLY A 447 43.90 2.70 -13.54
CA GLY A 447 45.29 3.16 -13.36
C GLY A 447 45.58 3.81 -12.00
N ASN A 448 44.54 4.06 -11.19
CA ASN A 448 44.64 4.57 -9.83
C ASN A 448 44.30 3.50 -8.79
N THR A 449 44.29 2.22 -9.19
CA THR A 449 44.02 1.05 -8.33
C THR A 449 42.61 1.00 -7.73
N LYS A 450 41.64 1.67 -8.34
CA LYS A 450 40.23 1.66 -7.92
C LYS A 450 39.37 0.85 -8.88
N VAL A 451 38.25 0.30 -8.41
CA VAL A 451 37.25 -0.29 -9.31
C VAL A 451 36.61 0.85 -10.11
N PRO A 452 36.62 0.80 -11.45
CA PRO A 452 35.96 1.80 -12.28
C PRO A 452 34.49 1.96 -11.91
N THR A 453 33.98 3.19 -11.88
CA THR A 453 32.58 3.49 -11.53
C THR A 453 31.58 2.78 -12.43
N ALA A 454 31.94 2.47 -13.67
CA ALA A 454 31.12 1.68 -14.60
C ALA A 454 30.88 0.22 -14.17
N GLN A 455 31.70 -0.32 -13.26
CA GLN A 455 31.54 -1.66 -12.69
C GLN A 455 30.81 -1.65 -11.34
N LEU A 456 30.37 -0.47 -10.87
CA LEU A 456 29.60 -0.31 -9.64
C LEU A 456 28.14 0.02 -9.98
N PRO A 457 27.15 -0.65 -9.38
CA PRO A 457 25.74 -0.34 -9.62
C PRO A 457 25.39 1.06 -9.08
N ALA A 458 24.51 1.78 -9.77
CA ALA A 458 23.92 3.01 -9.26
C ALA A 458 22.95 2.71 -8.11
N ALA A 459 22.92 3.55 -7.08
CA ALA A 459 21.96 3.39 -5.99
C ALA A 459 20.53 3.68 -6.47
N SER A 460 19.55 2.91 -5.96
CA SER A 460 18.12 3.17 -6.12
C SER A 460 17.40 2.99 -4.78
N THR A 461 16.09 3.25 -4.75
CA THR A 461 15.26 3.00 -3.55
C THR A 461 15.05 1.51 -3.26
N SER A 462 15.43 0.62 -4.18
CA SER A 462 15.28 -0.83 -4.07
C SER A 462 16.59 -1.61 -4.17
N ALA A 463 17.72 -0.96 -4.49
CA ALA A 463 19.02 -1.60 -4.64
C ALA A 463 20.16 -0.69 -4.13
N ALA A 464 21.06 -1.26 -3.32
CA ALA A 464 22.25 -0.57 -2.85
C ALA A 464 23.25 -0.34 -4.00
N GLY A 465 23.87 0.84 -4.05
CA GLY A 465 24.84 1.23 -5.07
C GLY A 465 25.54 2.54 -4.72
N ILE A 466 26.22 3.14 -5.69
CA ILE A 466 26.86 4.46 -5.52
C ILE A 466 25.89 5.58 -5.96
N ALA A 467 25.75 6.63 -5.14
CA ALA A 467 24.96 7.83 -5.43
C ALA A 467 25.87 9.06 -5.39
N GLN A 468 25.76 9.95 -6.39
CA GLN A 468 26.45 11.23 -6.33
C GLN A 468 25.72 12.20 -5.39
N LEU A 469 26.46 12.99 -4.62
CA LEU A 469 25.89 13.93 -3.64
C LEU A 469 25.80 15.35 -4.20
N ASN A 470 24.75 16.08 -3.85
CA ASN A 470 24.51 17.46 -4.25
C ASN A 470 24.22 18.37 -3.04
N ASP A 471 24.95 19.48 -2.94
CA ASP A 471 24.86 20.42 -1.81
C ASP A 471 23.89 21.59 -2.04
N ALA A 472 23.23 21.64 -3.19
CA ALA A 472 22.31 22.72 -3.56
C ALA A 472 20.91 22.49 -2.98
N THR A 473 20.34 23.51 -2.33
CA THR A 473 18.98 23.48 -1.78
C THR A 473 17.88 23.69 -2.83
N ASN A 474 18.25 23.87 -4.10
CA ASN A 474 17.37 24.14 -5.24
C ASN A 474 17.63 23.18 -6.42
N SER A 475 18.33 22.07 -6.19
CA SER A 475 18.59 21.07 -7.22
C SER A 475 17.29 20.37 -7.63
N THR A 476 17.09 20.19 -8.94
CA THR A 476 16.00 19.40 -9.52
C THR A 476 16.45 17.99 -9.92
N SER A 477 17.71 17.62 -9.65
CA SER A 477 18.26 16.32 -10.04
C SER A 477 17.63 15.18 -9.24
N THR A 478 17.12 14.18 -9.95
CA THR A 478 16.57 12.94 -9.37
C THR A 478 17.61 11.82 -9.26
N THR A 479 18.83 12.04 -9.77
CA THR A 479 19.91 11.05 -9.83
C THR A 479 21.04 11.33 -8.84
N GLN A 480 20.91 12.40 -8.05
CA GLN A 480 21.86 12.80 -7.01
C GLN A 480 21.14 12.90 -5.67
N ALA A 481 21.77 12.44 -4.60
CA ALA A 481 21.22 12.58 -3.25
C ALA A 481 21.60 13.94 -2.65
N ALA A 482 20.68 14.57 -1.93
CA ALA A 482 20.99 15.79 -1.19
C ALA A 482 22.02 15.49 -0.08
N THR A 483 23.00 16.37 0.09
CA THR A 483 23.93 16.29 1.23
C THR A 483 23.22 16.64 2.54
N ALA A 484 23.81 16.24 3.66
CA ALA A 484 23.35 16.67 4.99
C ALA A 484 23.29 18.21 5.12
N ASN A 485 24.19 18.93 4.46
CA ASN A 485 24.22 20.40 4.49
C ASN A 485 23.10 21.03 3.63
N ALA A 486 22.74 20.45 2.49
CA ALA A 486 21.56 20.87 1.72
C ALA A 486 20.27 20.65 2.53
N VAL A 487 20.13 19.50 3.18
CA VAL A 487 18.97 19.18 4.04
C VAL A 487 18.94 20.12 5.25
N LYS A 488 20.07 20.36 5.91
CA LYS A 488 20.16 21.29 7.04
C LYS A 488 19.77 22.71 6.63
N LYS A 489 20.30 23.23 5.52
CA LYS A 489 19.94 24.57 5.03
C LYS A 489 18.44 24.67 4.69
N ALA A 490 17.84 23.63 4.13
CA ALA A 490 16.41 23.59 3.86
C ALA A 490 15.59 23.56 5.17
N PHE A 491 16.03 22.78 6.15
CA PHE A 491 15.40 22.70 7.47
C PHE A 491 15.53 24.02 8.25
N ASP A 492 16.72 24.63 8.29
CA ASP A 492 16.96 25.93 8.91
C ASP A 492 16.07 27.01 8.29
N ARG A 493 15.88 26.99 6.95
CA ARG A 493 14.95 27.89 6.26
C ARG A 493 13.49 27.63 6.64
N ALA A 494 13.09 26.37 6.80
CA ALA A 494 11.75 26.01 7.25
C ALA A 494 11.50 26.46 8.70
N VAL A 495 12.46 26.23 9.61
CA VAL A 495 12.40 26.69 11.01
C VAL A 495 12.38 28.21 11.08
N SER A 496 13.18 28.91 10.27
CA SER A 496 13.14 30.38 10.20
C SER A 496 11.78 30.87 9.71
N ALA A 497 11.17 30.21 8.73
CA ALA A 497 9.82 30.55 8.26
C ALA A 497 8.75 30.29 9.33
N GLU A 498 8.84 29.18 10.06
CA GLU A 498 7.95 28.86 11.18
C GLU A 498 8.09 29.87 12.32
N ASN A 499 9.31 30.23 12.70
CA ASN A 499 9.57 31.22 13.74
C ASN A 499 9.09 32.62 13.31
N ASN A 500 9.27 32.99 12.04
CA ASN A 500 8.71 34.23 11.52
C ASN A 500 7.18 34.20 11.61
N ALA A 501 6.53 33.10 11.24
CA ALA A 501 5.08 32.94 11.36
C ALA A 501 4.59 33.00 12.82
N LYS A 502 5.33 32.40 13.77
CA LYS A 502 5.04 32.51 15.22
C LYS A 502 5.27 33.92 15.77
N SER A 503 6.26 34.64 15.25
CA SER A 503 6.51 36.04 15.65
C SER A 503 5.38 36.97 15.19
N TYR A 504 4.77 36.70 14.03
CA TYR A 504 3.56 37.40 13.58
C TYR A 504 2.33 37.12 14.48
N THR A 505 2.23 35.93 15.10
CA THR A 505 1.09 35.62 15.98
C THR A 505 1.24 36.11 17.40
N ASP A 506 2.45 36.24 17.95
CA ASP A 506 2.63 36.58 19.37
C ASP A 506 2.96 38.06 19.60
N THR A 507 3.66 38.72 18.67
CA THR A 507 4.03 40.15 18.82
C THR A 507 2.90 41.07 18.34
N GLU A 508 2.27 40.81 17.20
CA GLU A 508 1.19 41.67 16.69
C GLU A 508 -0.14 41.44 17.43
N VAL A 509 -0.43 40.22 17.89
CA VAL A 509 -1.61 39.95 18.75
C VAL A 509 -1.36 40.43 20.17
N GLY A 510 -0.13 40.31 20.69
CA GLY A 510 0.27 40.87 21.98
C GLY A 510 0.17 42.39 22.02
N GLU A 511 0.69 43.09 21.01
CA GLU A 511 0.59 44.55 20.89
C GLU A 511 -0.84 45.03 20.58
N ALA A 512 -1.59 44.31 19.74
CA ALA A 512 -3.00 44.63 19.47
C ALA A 512 -3.91 44.38 20.68
N MET A 513 -3.68 43.32 21.47
CA MET A 513 -4.42 43.06 22.71
C MET A 513 -4.02 44.04 23.82
N LEU A 514 -2.77 44.47 23.90
CA LEU A 514 -2.36 45.53 24.84
C LEU A 514 -2.98 46.88 24.45
N ALA A 515 -2.99 47.22 23.15
CA ALA A 515 -3.58 48.46 22.62
C ALA A 515 -5.12 48.50 22.79
N LEU A 516 -5.79 47.34 22.66
CA LEU A 516 -7.24 47.22 22.88
C LEU A 516 -7.60 47.23 24.38
N SER A 517 -6.75 46.65 25.23
CA SER A 517 -6.93 46.65 26.69
C SER A 517 -6.61 48.03 27.32
N LEU A 518 -5.71 48.81 26.73
CA LEU A 518 -5.44 50.21 27.10
C LEU A 518 -6.54 51.18 26.64
N HIS A 519 -7.36 50.82 25.65
CA HIS A 519 -8.53 51.62 25.23
C HIS A 519 -9.76 51.39 26.12
N ALA A 520 -9.77 50.36 26.96
CA ALA A 520 -10.89 49.96 27.82
C ALA A 520 -10.68 50.40 29.29
N GLY A 521 -10.22 51.63 29.50
CA GLY A 521 -10.26 52.29 30.82
C GLY A 521 -11.57 53.06 30.98
N SER A 522 -12.40 52.66 31.93
CA SER A 522 -13.57 53.43 32.37
C SER A 522 -13.11 54.72 33.08
N GLY A 523 -12.79 55.75 32.30
CA GLY A 523 -12.50 57.10 32.79
C GLY A 523 -11.16 57.66 32.33
N GLY A 524 -11.19 58.69 31.48
CA GLY A 524 -10.29 59.85 31.52
C GLY A 524 -8.79 59.75 31.18
N ASP A 525 -8.09 58.62 31.36
CA ASP A 525 -6.61 58.64 31.38
C ASP A 525 -5.92 58.06 30.13
N ALA A 526 -6.62 57.29 29.29
CA ALA A 526 -6.03 56.73 28.05
C ALA A 526 -5.91 57.77 26.91
N HIS A 527 -6.69 58.86 27.00
CA HIS A 527 -6.67 59.97 26.06
C HIS A 527 -6.59 61.26 26.86
N PRO A 528 -5.52 62.06 26.73
CA PRO A 528 -5.39 63.28 27.51
C PRO A 528 -6.59 64.21 27.28
N ALA A 529 -7.05 64.85 28.35
CA ALA A 529 -8.05 65.90 28.26
C ALA A 529 -7.65 66.92 27.19
N VAL A 530 -8.64 67.44 26.47
CA VAL A 530 -8.39 68.46 25.44
C VAL A 530 -7.80 69.70 26.12
N THR A 531 -6.58 70.06 25.75
CA THR A 531 -5.86 71.25 26.26
C THR A 531 -5.35 72.09 25.09
N SER A 532 -4.83 73.29 25.38
CA SER A 532 -4.25 74.18 24.36
C SER A 532 -3.10 73.53 23.59
N SER A 533 -2.37 72.57 24.17
CA SER A 533 -1.27 71.86 23.52
C SER A 533 -1.61 70.44 23.06
N MET A 534 -2.81 69.92 23.36
CA MET A 534 -3.16 68.51 23.12
C MET A 534 -4.57 68.36 22.54
N ALA A 535 -4.70 67.68 21.40
CA ALA A 535 -5.96 67.59 20.65
C ALA A 535 -7.02 66.63 21.24
N GLY A 536 -6.64 65.72 22.13
CA GLY A 536 -7.53 64.65 22.59
C GLY A 536 -8.13 63.87 21.41
N PHE A 537 -9.45 63.72 21.37
CA PHE A 537 -10.20 63.06 20.28
C PHE A 537 -10.53 63.98 19.08
N MET A 538 -10.07 65.23 19.07
CA MET A 538 -10.37 66.16 17.98
C MET A 538 -9.46 65.93 16.77
N THR A 539 -10.04 65.96 15.56
CA THR A 539 -9.28 66.05 14.31
C THR A 539 -8.44 67.33 14.26
N PRO A 540 -7.36 67.40 13.47
CA PRO A 540 -6.55 68.62 13.31
C PRO A 540 -7.41 69.85 12.94
N GLU A 541 -8.45 69.66 12.12
CA GLU A 541 -9.38 70.71 11.73
C GLU A 541 -10.28 71.15 12.90
N GLN A 542 -10.71 70.23 13.76
CA GLN A 542 -11.49 70.53 14.98
C GLN A 542 -10.62 71.20 16.05
N LYS A 543 -9.37 70.74 16.23
CA LYS A 543 -8.41 71.35 17.16
C LYS A 543 -8.00 72.74 16.69
N ALA A 544 -7.76 72.95 15.39
CA ALA A 544 -7.50 74.28 14.84
C ALA A 544 -8.70 75.23 15.03
N LYS A 545 -9.94 74.71 14.91
CA LYS A 545 -11.14 75.49 15.27
C LYS A 545 -11.20 75.83 16.75
N LEU A 546 -10.85 74.91 17.65
CA LEU A 546 -10.85 75.16 19.10
C LEU A 546 -9.70 76.09 19.53
N ASP A 547 -8.50 75.93 18.98
CA ASP A 547 -7.34 76.78 19.29
C ASP A 547 -7.48 78.19 18.74
N GLY A 548 -8.21 78.35 17.63
CA GLY A 548 -8.61 79.64 17.10
C GLY A 548 -9.60 80.38 17.99
N ILE A 549 -10.21 79.71 18.98
CA ILE A 549 -11.07 80.33 19.99
C ILE A 549 -10.16 80.83 21.13
N ALA A 550 -10.02 82.15 21.26
CA ALA A 550 -9.18 82.77 22.29
C ALA A 550 -9.56 82.29 23.71
N ALA A 551 -8.57 82.14 24.61
CA ALA A 551 -8.80 81.69 25.98
C ALA A 551 -9.84 82.60 26.70
N GLY A 552 -10.97 82.01 27.10
CA GLY A 552 -12.10 82.72 27.71
C GLY A 552 -13.11 83.33 26.73
N ALA A 553 -13.15 82.86 25.47
CA ALA A 553 -14.19 83.25 24.54
C ALA A 553 -15.57 82.68 24.94
N GLU A 554 -16.51 83.58 25.16
CA GLU A 554 -17.92 83.28 25.44
C GLU A 554 -18.73 83.35 24.13
N VAL A 555 -19.60 82.36 23.89
CA VAL A 555 -20.28 82.17 22.60
C VAL A 555 -21.45 83.13 22.31
N ASN A 556 -21.73 84.14 23.13
CA ASN A 556 -22.84 85.07 22.91
C ASN A 556 -22.50 86.51 23.35
N GLN A 557 -21.69 87.23 22.57
CA GLN A 557 -21.44 88.65 22.84
C GLN A 557 -22.68 89.48 22.52
N ALA A 558 -23.46 89.85 23.53
CA ALA A 558 -24.74 90.59 23.38
C ALA A 558 -24.57 92.11 23.16
N ALA A 559 -23.38 92.58 22.77
CA ALA A 559 -23.09 93.99 22.48
C ALA A 559 -23.02 94.25 20.97
N PHE A 560 -23.54 95.38 20.51
CA PHE A 560 -23.39 95.85 19.12
C PHE A 560 -21.94 96.31 18.88
N SER A 561 -21.29 95.87 17.80
CA SER A 561 -19.87 96.24 17.55
C SER A 561 -19.67 97.72 17.21
N ARG A 562 -20.72 98.37 16.67
CA ARG A 562 -20.80 99.81 16.41
C ARG A 562 -22.26 100.25 16.27
N VAL A 563 -22.60 101.47 16.66
CA VAL A 563 -23.88 102.13 16.39
C VAL A 563 -23.63 103.33 15.46
N ARG A 564 -24.34 103.40 14.34
CA ARG A 564 -24.26 104.55 13.42
C ARG A 564 -25.38 105.55 13.72
N VAL A 565 -25.03 106.83 13.86
CA VAL A 565 -25.98 107.94 14.01
C VAL A 565 -25.67 108.94 12.89
N GLY A 566 -26.44 108.86 11.79
CA GLY A 566 -26.13 109.59 10.56
C GLY A 566 -24.79 109.14 9.94
N GLN A 567 -23.86 110.08 9.74
CA GLN A 567 -22.51 109.81 9.22
C GLN A 567 -21.50 109.42 10.31
N ASN A 568 -21.85 109.54 11.60
CA ASN A 568 -20.96 109.24 12.71
C ASN A 568 -21.09 107.78 13.17
N VAL A 569 -19.97 107.20 13.64
CA VAL A 569 -19.90 105.83 14.17
C VAL A 569 -19.46 105.88 15.63
N VAL A 570 -20.27 105.31 16.51
CA VAL A 570 -19.91 105.06 17.92
C VAL A 570 -19.51 103.60 18.05
N THR A 571 -18.24 103.35 18.41
CA THR A 571 -17.70 101.99 18.58
C THR A 571 -17.91 101.52 20.02
N ALA A 572 -18.22 100.22 20.18
CA ALA A 572 -18.31 99.58 21.48
C ALA A 572 -16.98 99.68 22.26
N ARG A 573 -17.07 99.84 23.58
CA ARG A 573 -15.92 100.03 24.49
C ARG A 573 -15.62 98.80 25.32
N GLY A 574 -16.54 97.83 25.42
CA GLY A 574 -16.39 96.67 26.29
C GLY A 574 -17.19 95.45 25.87
N LYS A 575 -17.14 94.41 26.72
CA LYS A 575 -17.87 93.15 26.50
C LYS A 575 -19.38 93.26 26.76
N THR A 576 -19.81 94.37 27.36
CA THR A 576 -21.19 94.81 27.55
C THR A 576 -21.24 96.32 27.32
N ASP A 577 -22.15 96.78 26.44
CA ASP A 577 -22.45 98.19 26.19
C ASP A 577 -23.97 98.36 26.15
N GLU A 578 -24.48 99.48 26.67
CA GLU A 578 -25.91 99.80 26.72
C GLU A 578 -26.24 100.92 25.72
N LEU A 579 -27.25 100.71 24.87
CA LEU A 579 -27.79 101.74 23.97
C LEU A 579 -29.09 102.25 24.58
N GLU A 580 -29.03 103.42 25.20
CA GLU A 580 -30.21 104.11 25.71
C GLU A 580 -30.87 104.95 24.58
N LEU A 581 -32.15 104.69 24.30
CA LEU A 581 -32.96 105.49 23.38
C LEU A 581 -33.97 106.30 24.18
N ILE A 582 -33.71 107.60 24.33
CA ILE A 582 -34.59 108.51 25.08
C ILE A 582 -35.61 109.12 24.10
N PRO A 583 -36.93 108.97 24.32
CA PRO A 583 -37.92 109.58 23.45
C PRO A 583 -37.90 111.11 23.58
N GLY A 584 -37.83 111.81 22.45
CA GLY A 584 -38.11 113.26 22.38
C GLY A 584 -39.61 113.55 22.45
N SER A 585 -39.98 114.82 22.67
CA SER A 585 -41.39 115.23 22.71
C SER A 585 -42.12 114.81 21.41
N GLY A 586 -43.22 114.08 21.53
CA GLY A 586 -44.00 113.56 20.40
C GLY A 586 -43.60 112.18 19.87
N ILE A 587 -42.57 111.53 20.44
CA ILE A 587 -42.16 110.16 20.07
C ILE A 587 -42.44 109.23 21.26
N THR A 588 -43.11 108.10 21.01
CA THR A 588 -43.30 107.05 22.01
C THR A 588 -42.56 105.79 21.57
N LEU A 589 -41.74 105.23 22.47
CA LEU A 589 -41.00 103.99 22.27
C LEU A 589 -41.61 102.90 23.15
N THR A 590 -42.13 101.84 22.54
CA THR A 590 -42.77 100.73 23.27
C THR A 590 -42.05 99.41 22.93
N PRO A 591 -41.57 98.64 23.93
CA PRO A 591 -41.00 97.31 23.69
C PRO A 591 -42.06 96.35 23.17
N VAL A 592 -41.72 95.54 22.17
CA VAL A 592 -42.61 94.49 21.63
C VAL A 592 -41.90 93.15 21.67
N ASP A 593 -42.50 92.16 22.31
CA ASP A 593 -41.98 90.78 22.37
C ASP A 593 -42.69 89.89 21.34
N LEU A 594 -41.94 89.42 20.34
CA LEU A 594 -42.36 88.43 19.33
C LEU A 594 -41.18 87.49 19.05
N THR A 595 -40.73 86.80 20.10
CA THR A 595 -40.00 85.51 20.17
C THR A 595 -39.00 85.03 19.10
N ASP A 596 -38.50 85.87 18.19
CA ASP A 596 -37.16 85.63 17.59
C ASP A 596 -36.47 86.83 16.91
N LYS A 597 -36.99 88.07 17.01
CA LYS A 597 -36.23 89.28 16.62
C LYS A 597 -36.53 90.46 17.56
N ARG A 598 -35.50 90.99 18.24
CA ARG A 598 -35.61 92.19 19.12
C ARG A 598 -35.83 93.45 18.27
N LEU A 599 -37.07 93.91 18.16
CA LEU A 599 -37.46 95.13 17.46
C LEU A 599 -37.99 96.18 18.46
N ILE A 600 -37.70 97.47 18.22
CA ILE A 600 -38.31 98.61 18.91
C ILE A 600 -39.24 99.29 17.91
N HIS A 601 -40.54 99.36 18.21
CA HIS A 601 -41.46 100.18 17.42
C HIS A 601 -41.28 101.66 17.76
N ILE A 602 -40.97 102.46 16.75
CA ILE A 602 -40.93 103.93 16.84
C ILE A 602 -42.23 104.44 16.22
N GLN A 603 -43.17 104.89 17.05
CA GLN A 603 -44.37 105.57 16.54
C GLN A 603 -44.15 107.08 16.57
N VAL A 604 -44.31 107.71 15.40
CA VAL A 604 -44.41 109.16 15.26
C VAL A 604 -45.87 109.53 15.48
N LYS A 605 -46.13 110.34 16.51
CA LYS A 605 -47.47 110.75 16.91
C LYS A 605 -47.91 111.89 15.99
N ASP A 606 -48.54 111.54 14.86
CA ASP A 606 -49.65 112.25 14.20
C ASP A 606 -50.02 111.59 12.84
N ASP A 607 -50.61 110.40 12.95
CA ASP A 607 -51.87 109.92 12.34
C ASP A 607 -52.07 109.90 10.81
N PHE A 608 -51.49 108.86 10.19
CA PHE A 608 -52.06 108.17 9.03
C PHE A 608 -53.28 107.35 9.47
N ILE A 609 -54.40 108.03 9.74
CA ILE A 609 -55.71 107.41 9.81
C ILE A 609 -56.30 107.45 8.40
N LEU A 610 -56.97 106.37 7.97
CA LEU A 610 -58.06 106.48 7.00
C LEU A 610 -59.20 107.28 7.67
N GLN A 611 -58.99 108.59 7.77
CA GLN A 611 -59.95 109.59 8.21
C GLN A 611 -60.59 110.22 6.97
N PRO A 612 -61.89 110.56 7.02
CA PRO A 612 -62.57 111.24 5.92
C PRO A 612 -61.88 112.57 5.62
N LEU A 613 -61.53 112.81 4.35
CA LEU A 613 -60.93 114.06 3.90
C LEU A 613 -61.91 115.23 4.17
N PRO A 614 -61.48 116.35 4.77
CA PRO A 614 -62.34 117.51 4.95
C PRO A 614 -62.68 118.12 3.58
N MET A 615 -63.95 118.04 3.17
CA MET A 615 -64.47 118.67 1.96
C MET A 615 -64.68 120.17 2.21
N ASN A 616 -63.66 120.98 1.91
CA ASN A 616 -63.67 122.41 2.16
C ASN A 616 -64.62 123.14 1.21
N GLY A 617 -65.52 123.96 1.75
CA GLY A 617 -66.46 124.77 0.99
C GLY A 617 -65.77 125.86 0.15
N LEU A 618 -65.88 125.77 -1.17
CA LEU A 618 -65.30 126.72 -2.13
C LEU A 618 -66.31 127.74 -2.64
N TRP A 619 -67.59 127.39 -2.63
CA TRP A 619 -68.69 128.29 -2.99
C TRP A 619 -70.00 127.81 -2.36
N VAL A 620 -70.90 128.75 -2.05
CA VAL A 620 -72.27 128.50 -1.60
C VAL A 620 -73.23 129.51 -2.25
N GLY A 621 -74.42 129.08 -2.62
CA GLY A 621 -75.45 129.92 -3.22
C GLY A 621 -76.69 129.13 -3.63
N SER A 622 -77.50 129.66 -4.53
CA SER A 622 -78.64 128.95 -5.14
C SER A 622 -78.86 129.49 -6.53
N MET A 623 -78.38 128.77 -7.54
CA MET A 623 -78.46 129.19 -8.93
C MET A 623 -78.90 128.03 -9.83
N TYR A 624 -79.83 128.29 -10.75
CA TYR A 624 -80.18 127.36 -11.82
C TYR A 624 -79.05 127.17 -12.83
N LEU A 625 -78.12 128.13 -12.87
CA LEU A 625 -77.05 128.26 -13.84
C LEU A 625 -77.62 128.41 -15.26
N GLN A 626 -78.42 129.46 -15.47
CA GLN A 626 -78.75 129.95 -16.82
C GLN A 626 -77.56 130.67 -17.47
N ALA A 627 -77.56 130.98 -18.77
CA ALA A 627 -76.35 131.49 -19.43
C ALA A 627 -75.86 132.82 -18.86
N SER A 628 -76.77 133.63 -18.32
CA SER A 628 -76.43 134.89 -17.61
C SER A 628 -75.83 134.69 -16.21
N GLN A 629 -75.76 133.45 -15.70
CA GLN A 629 -75.24 133.13 -14.37
C GLN A 629 -73.87 132.46 -14.47
N THR A 630 -72.92 132.94 -13.64
CA THR A 630 -71.57 132.38 -13.51
C THR A 630 -71.22 132.23 -12.04
N VAL A 631 -70.64 131.09 -11.68
CA VAL A 631 -70.15 130.77 -10.33
C VAL A 631 -68.63 130.68 -10.35
N THR A 632 -67.95 131.35 -9.42
CA THR A 632 -66.48 131.37 -9.32
C THR A 632 -66.06 130.80 -7.97
N PRO A 633 -65.64 129.53 -7.89
CA PRO A 633 -65.15 128.93 -6.64
C PRO A 633 -63.93 129.67 -6.09
N SER A 634 -63.82 129.77 -4.75
CA SER A 634 -62.71 130.45 -4.07
C SER A 634 -61.34 129.82 -4.34
N LYS A 635 -61.31 128.58 -4.82
CA LYS A 635 -60.09 127.86 -5.20
C LYS A 635 -60.24 127.28 -6.62
N PRO A 636 -59.34 127.65 -7.56
CA PRO A 636 -59.34 127.09 -8.91
C PRO A 636 -59.20 125.57 -8.92
N LEU A 637 -59.85 124.92 -9.86
CA LEU A 637 -59.92 123.47 -10.01
C LEU A 637 -58.53 122.81 -10.09
N SER A 638 -57.57 123.43 -10.79
CA SER A 638 -56.18 122.95 -10.90
C SER A 638 -55.42 122.95 -9.57
N GLN A 639 -55.85 123.78 -8.61
CA GLN A 639 -55.26 123.86 -7.28
C GLN A 639 -55.97 122.96 -6.28
N CYS A 640 -57.16 122.46 -6.62
CA CYS A 640 -57.83 121.43 -5.85
C CYS A 640 -57.05 120.11 -5.93
N ARG A 641 -57.04 119.36 -4.83
CA ARG A 641 -56.27 118.11 -4.74
C ARG A 641 -56.66 117.14 -5.86
N ASN A 642 -57.97 116.87 -6.00
CA ASN A 642 -58.55 115.97 -7.00
C ASN A 642 -59.58 116.68 -7.88
N GLY A 643 -60.36 117.64 -7.37
CA GLY A 643 -61.30 118.42 -8.17
C GLY A 643 -62.36 119.16 -7.37
N TRP A 644 -63.45 119.52 -8.04
CA TRP A 644 -64.63 120.16 -7.43
C TRP A 644 -65.77 119.16 -7.29
N VAL A 645 -66.54 119.30 -6.22
CA VAL A 645 -67.80 118.59 -6.00
C VAL A 645 -68.92 119.61 -6.01
N LEU A 646 -69.74 119.59 -7.05
CA LEU A 646 -70.93 120.43 -7.18
C LEU A 646 -72.07 119.76 -6.43
N VAL A 647 -72.67 120.46 -5.48
CA VAL A 647 -73.78 119.96 -4.67
C VAL A 647 -75.05 120.68 -5.10
N TRP A 648 -76.03 119.92 -5.57
CA TRP A 648 -77.35 120.37 -6.00
C TRP A 648 -78.38 120.05 -4.93
N SER A 649 -79.48 120.78 -4.89
CA SER A 649 -80.66 120.43 -4.09
C SER A 649 -81.94 120.79 -4.85
N ASP A 650 -83.04 120.26 -4.33
CA ASP A 650 -84.37 120.62 -4.77
C ASP A 650 -84.67 122.12 -4.65
N TYR A 651 -85.52 122.63 -5.53
CA TYR A 651 -85.98 124.01 -5.57
C TYR A 651 -87.43 124.07 -6.01
N ASP A 652 -88.28 124.65 -5.17
CA ASP A 652 -89.69 124.90 -5.51
C ASP A 652 -89.89 126.36 -5.95
N PRO A 653 -90.34 126.63 -7.20
CA PRO A 653 -90.70 127.97 -7.66
C PRO A 653 -91.71 128.66 -6.72
N GLY A 654 -91.30 129.75 -6.08
CA GLY A 654 -92.11 130.53 -5.12
C GLY A 654 -91.78 130.28 -3.65
N VAL A 655 -91.12 129.16 -3.32
CA VAL A 655 -90.62 128.86 -1.96
C VAL A 655 -89.12 129.13 -1.87
N GLY A 656 -88.36 128.72 -2.88
CA GLY A 656 -86.90 128.85 -2.91
C GLY A 656 -86.20 127.49 -2.90
N ALA A 657 -84.89 127.53 -2.65
CA ALA A 657 -84.07 126.32 -2.58
C ALA A 657 -84.32 125.57 -1.26
N ASN A 658 -84.65 124.28 -1.37
CA ASN A 658 -84.96 123.41 -0.25
C ASN A 658 -83.71 122.63 0.18
N ASP A 659 -83.58 122.36 1.48
CA ASP A 659 -82.53 121.47 2.01
C ASP A 659 -82.98 119.99 1.93
N ALA A 660 -83.39 119.58 0.73
CA ALA A 660 -83.85 118.24 0.40
C ALA A 660 -83.29 117.79 -0.97
N ASP A 661 -83.30 116.47 -1.20
CA ASP A 661 -82.87 115.82 -2.45
C ASP A 661 -81.50 116.27 -2.95
N PHE A 662 -80.53 116.29 -2.04
CA PHE A 662 -79.16 116.67 -2.37
C PHE A 662 -78.49 115.65 -3.29
N HIS A 663 -77.90 116.14 -4.36
CA HIS A 663 -77.10 115.32 -5.28
C HIS A 663 -75.75 115.95 -5.55
N VAL A 664 -74.75 115.12 -5.82
CA VAL A 664 -73.39 115.60 -6.08
C VAL A 664 -72.90 115.24 -7.46
N THR A 665 -72.24 116.18 -8.13
CA THR A 665 -71.57 115.95 -9.40
C THR A 665 -70.08 116.25 -9.24
N LEU A 666 -69.24 115.23 -9.49
CA LEU A 666 -67.80 115.35 -9.38
C LEU A 666 -67.23 115.91 -10.68
N ILE A 667 -66.42 116.95 -10.57
CA ILE A 667 -65.65 117.54 -11.67
C ILE A 667 -64.18 117.29 -11.36
N PRO A 668 -63.56 116.24 -11.94
CA PRO A 668 -62.15 115.97 -11.74
C PRO A 668 -61.31 117.13 -12.27
N LYS A 669 -60.20 117.47 -11.59
CA LYS A 669 -59.34 118.57 -12.04
C LYS A 669 -58.77 118.39 -13.44
N LYS A 670 -58.59 117.13 -13.85
CA LYS A 670 -58.18 116.78 -15.20
C LYS A 670 -59.17 117.25 -16.27
N TYR A 671 -60.46 117.36 -15.93
CA TYR A 671 -61.47 117.88 -16.85
C TYR A 671 -61.22 119.35 -17.17
N GLY A 672 -60.94 120.20 -16.17
CA GLY A 672 -60.60 121.61 -16.41
C GLY A 672 -59.25 121.81 -17.10
N GLU A 673 -58.30 120.87 -16.98
CA GLU A 673 -57.05 120.93 -17.76
C GLU A 673 -57.27 120.60 -19.25
N VAL A 674 -58.12 119.63 -19.56
CA VAL A 674 -58.23 119.07 -20.92
C VAL A 674 -59.43 119.63 -21.70
N TYR A 675 -60.53 119.96 -21.02
CA TYR A 675 -61.82 120.32 -21.62
C TYR A 675 -62.37 121.66 -21.11
N ALA A 676 -61.51 122.57 -20.65
CA ALA A 676 -61.92 123.91 -20.21
C ALA A 676 -62.82 124.60 -21.25
N GLY A 677 -63.95 125.14 -20.78
CA GLY A 677 -64.94 125.85 -21.57
C GLY A 677 -65.80 125.00 -22.49
N LYS A 678 -65.68 123.66 -22.45
CA LYS A 678 -66.59 122.74 -23.16
C LYS A 678 -67.82 122.43 -22.32
N ILE A 679 -68.90 122.02 -22.99
CA ILE A 679 -70.17 121.71 -22.35
C ILE A 679 -70.03 120.43 -21.52
N PHE A 680 -70.49 120.50 -20.28
CA PHE A 680 -70.60 119.41 -19.33
C PHE A 680 -72.07 119.22 -18.98
N PHE A 681 -72.60 118.02 -19.21
CA PHE A 681 -73.95 117.65 -18.85
C PHE A 681 -73.94 117.04 -17.44
N ALA A 682 -74.38 117.81 -16.45
CA ALA A 682 -74.61 117.30 -15.11
C ALA A 682 -76.02 116.72 -15.04
N MET A 683 -76.14 115.39 -15.03
CA MET A 683 -77.40 114.71 -14.80
C MET A 683 -77.67 114.71 -13.28
N VAL A 684 -78.72 115.39 -12.87
CA VAL A 684 -79.12 115.55 -11.46
C VAL A 684 -80.47 114.88 -11.29
N PRO A 685 -80.54 113.72 -10.61
CA PRO A 685 -81.81 113.10 -10.26
C PRO A 685 -82.63 114.06 -9.40
N VAL A 686 -83.91 114.23 -9.73
CA VAL A 686 -84.83 115.10 -8.95
C VAL A 686 -85.77 114.24 -8.13
N TYR A 687 -86.30 113.17 -8.74
CA TYR A 687 -87.24 112.27 -8.07
C TYR A 687 -87.01 110.84 -8.53
N ALA A 688 -86.94 109.90 -7.58
CA ALA A 688 -86.75 108.49 -7.86
C ALA A 688 -87.73 107.63 -7.04
N THR A 689 -88.58 106.87 -7.72
CA THR A 689 -89.35 105.77 -7.12
C THR A 689 -88.72 104.42 -7.49
N ALA A 690 -89.20 103.33 -6.89
CA ALA A 690 -88.67 101.98 -7.15
C ALA A 690 -88.70 101.55 -8.63
N SER A 691 -89.51 102.20 -9.48
CA SER A 691 -89.73 101.81 -10.88
C SER A 691 -89.45 102.91 -11.90
N THR A 692 -89.18 104.16 -11.49
CA THR A 692 -88.93 105.30 -12.38
C THR A 692 -88.01 106.32 -11.71
N VAL A 693 -87.00 106.79 -12.42
CA VAL A 693 -86.06 107.84 -11.97
C VAL A 693 -86.15 109.00 -12.93
N ASP A 694 -86.68 110.13 -12.47
CA ASP A 694 -86.68 111.40 -13.18
C ASP A 694 -85.42 112.20 -12.82
N TYR A 695 -84.83 112.79 -13.85
CA TYR A 695 -83.61 113.58 -13.73
C TYR A 695 -83.69 114.84 -14.59
N VAL A 696 -83.02 115.88 -14.11
CA VAL A 696 -82.78 117.12 -14.84
C VAL A 696 -81.34 117.10 -15.33
N ILE A 697 -81.13 117.44 -16.60
CA ILE A 697 -79.79 117.63 -17.13
C ILE A 697 -79.45 119.12 -17.08
N LYS A 698 -78.50 119.50 -16.22
CA LYS A 698 -77.92 120.84 -16.21
C LYS A 698 -76.75 120.93 -17.18
N LYS A 699 -76.86 121.80 -18.17
CA LYS A 699 -75.80 122.10 -19.14
C LYS A 699 -74.90 123.21 -18.59
N LEU A 700 -73.62 122.90 -18.39
CA LEU A 700 -72.65 123.81 -17.77
C LEU A 700 -71.41 123.96 -18.64
N TYR A 701 -70.75 125.10 -18.59
CA TYR A 701 -69.40 125.27 -19.15
C TYR A 701 -68.39 125.39 -18.01
N ILE A 702 -67.49 124.41 -17.90
CA ILE A 702 -66.53 124.31 -16.79
C ILE A 702 -65.19 124.91 -17.20
N TYR A 703 -64.71 125.90 -16.45
CA TYR A 703 -63.36 126.47 -16.58
C TYR A 703 -62.53 126.16 -15.32
N ASN A 704 -61.24 126.46 -15.38
CA ASN A 704 -60.35 126.23 -14.23
C ASN A 704 -60.74 127.06 -13.01
N ASP A 705 -61.28 128.26 -13.21
CA ASP A 705 -61.58 129.25 -12.18
C ASP A 705 -63.08 129.48 -11.96
N ARG A 706 -63.95 129.05 -12.88
CA ARG A 706 -65.40 129.32 -12.82
C ARG A 706 -66.26 128.31 -13.59
N ILE A 707 -67.56 128.38 -13.37
CA ILE A 707 -68.61 127.62 -14.05
C ILE A 707 -69.62 128.62 -14.63
N VAL A 708 -69.91 128.51 -15.93
CA VAL A 708 -70.92 129.35 -16.61
C VAL A 708 -72.13 128.50 -16.95
N GLY A 709 -73.33 129.03 -16.71
CA GLY A 709 -74.58 128.34 -17.01
C GLY A 709 -74.96 128.32 -18.49
N HIS A 710 -76.15 127.78 -18.80
CA HIS A 710 -76.71 127.69 -20.15
C HIS A 710 -78.22 127.99 -20.13
N ASP A 711 -78.75 128.71 -21.13
CA ASP A 711 -80.16 129.16 -21.13
C ASP A 711 -81.16 128.00 -21.18
N ASP A 712 -80.81 126.86 -21.80
CA ASP A 712 -81.58 125.62 -21.71
C ASP A 712 -81.87 125.14 -20.27
N ASN A 713 -81.09 125.57 -19.27
CA ASN A 713 -81.38 125.26 -17.87
C ASN A 713 -82.60 126.02 -17.32
N MET A 714 -83.25 126.85 -18.16
CA MET A 714 -84.48 127.62 -17.90
C MET A 714 -85.57 127.42 -18.96
N SER A 715 -85.34 126.71 -20.07
CA SER A 715 -86.34 126.56 -21.14
C SER A 715 -87.14 125.27 -20.95
N GLY A 716 -88.13 125.28 -20.05
CA GLY A 716 -89.04 124.15 -19.89
C GLY A 716 -90.08 124.11 -21.02
N ASN A 717 -89.82 123.38 -22.11
CA ASN A 717 -90.81 123.12 -23.15
C ASN A 717 -91.27 121.64 -23.21
N ASP A 718 -90.86 120.82 -22.24
CA ASP A 718 -91.13 119.40 -22.32
C ASP A 718 -91.19 118.78 -20.92
N GLY A 719 -92.33 118.94 -20.22
CA GLY A 719 -92.80 118.08 -19.11
C GLY A 719 -91.89 117.85 -17.89
N ASN A 720 -90.67 118.38 -17.87
CA ASN A 720 -89.58 118.02 -16.97
C ASN A 720 -88.94 119.30 -16.40
N ASN A 721 -89.41 119.70 -15.22
CA ASN A 721 -88.69 120.00 -13.97
C ASN A 721 -87.32 120.74 -14.01
N ALA A 722 -86.92 121.44 -15.08
CA ALA A 722 -85.61 122.12 -15.17
C ALA A 722 -85.38 123.16 -14.06
N PHE A 723 -86.45 123.64 -13.42
CA PHE A 723 -86.45 124.57 -12.30
C PHE A 723 -86.44 123.89 -10.93
N ASP A 724 -86.45 122.56 -10.88
CA ASP A 724 -86.57 121.84 -9.62
C ASP A 724 -85.22 121.62 -8.95
N VAL A 725 -84.11 121.95 -9.60
CA VAL A 725 -82.79 121.82 -8.98
C VAL A 725 -81.91 123.04 -9.20
N VAL A 726 -81.27 123.48 -8.13
CA VAL A 726 -80.28 124.57 -8.11
C VAL A 726 -78.93 124.08 -7.57
N LEU A 727 -77.84 124.70 -8.03
CA LEU A 727 -76.53 124.49 -7.43
C LEU A 727 -76.47 125.21 -6.08
N ARG A 728 -76.13 124.46 -5.03
CA ARG A 728 -76.06 124.92 -3.64
C ARG A 728 -74.65 125.17 -3.17
N ASN A 729 -73.73 124.25 -3.45
CA ASN A 729 -72.34 124.35 -2.99
C ASN A 729 -71.36 123.85 -4.03
N ILE A 730 -70.11 124.30 -3.91
CA ILE A 730 -68.97 123.66 -4.54
C ILE A 730 -67.94 123.39 -3.46
N TRP A 731 -67.49 122.14 -3.33
CA TRP A 731 -66.48 121.73 -2.37
C TRP A 731 -65.20 121.24 -3.05
N GLU A 732 -64.06 121.30 -2.36
CA GLU A 732 -62.84 120.62 -2.77
C GLU A 732 -62.92 119.13 -2.42
N TRP A 733 -62.46 118.28 -3.35
CA TRP A 733 -62.15 116.87 -3.11
C TRP A 733 -60.70 116.57 -3.49
#